data_AF-A0A939ZF45-F1
#
_entry.id   AF-A0A939ZF45-F1
#
_cell.length_a   1.000
_cell.length_b   1.000
_cell.length_c   1.000
_cell.angle_alpha   90.00
_cell.angle_beta   90.00
_cell.angle_gamma   90.00
#
_symmetry.space_group_name_H-M   'P 1'
#
loop_
_entity.id
_entity.type
_entity.pdbx_description
1 polymer ?
#
loop_
_entity_poly.entity_id
_entity_poly.type
_entity_poly.pdbx_seq_one_letter_code
_entity_poly.pdbx_strand_id
1 'polypeptide(L)'
;MIKIGMTIADRYEILEKIGTGGMADVYKAVDNKLSRNVAVKVLKQEFSENENFVSKFRVEAQAAAGLMHPNVVNVYDVGEEQGIYYIVMELVEGITLKKYIEKKARLSYEEAVSIAIQVGMGIEAAHEKHIIHRDIKPQNIIISLAGKVKVTDFGIAKAATSNTITSNVMGSVHYTSPEQARGGYSDEKSDIYSLGVTMFEMLTGRVPFNGETTVAIAIKHIQEEMPSPREFVPEIPYSLEDIILKCCEKSPDRRYQNMQELVDDLKQCLMTPDADFVVRTGIEEAGTRSVTDEEMEEIRNHTSDYDDYYPEDDHKENTMRLAETDYYDDEDDLDDDGYVRRGRHSDYDGPTRMEKITTVLSIFAGIIIVGIIIFLAVKIIGNKLQTGDAPESGSSVVVNDTTTQSNTPVEVEMPTVVGSDLESARNALAALGLNVLVDFQESDTIASGIIISCDVQPGTKILSGTNVNLMVSSGTDSVEMPDVVGKPISEAKLTLELSGFTVMAEEASSDEVPQGYVISQNPDPGVMAAKGVAVTITVSVGPTDVKVKVPGIIGMEEADATVTCIENDLGIGHITYVPSDIYPEGTVCSQSIAEGSFVGQGTIIDFEVSSGAEKHTYKCNLNVTPPTAAEAPDYIPGTDVRLRLVGSDGKVLLDQTTKEFPYISNFYGIGCPSGILTVTYTVTTEPTTNPDGTVVPGGAVEKSFTREIIFTQEDA
;
A
#
# COMPACT_ATOMS: atom_id res chain seq x y z
N MET A 1 29.77 2.52 27.95
CA MET A 1 30.60 2.72 26.74
C MET A 1 31.66 1.62 26.69
N ILE A 2 31.64 0.80 25.63
CA ILE A 2 32.58 -0.33 25.41
C ILE A 2 33.99 0.18 25.08
N LYS A 3 35.02 -0.59 25.43
CA LYS A 3 36.42 -0.38 25.05
C LYS A 3 37.02 -1.65 24.44
N ILE A 4 38.03 -1.50 23.59
CA ILE A 4 38.85 -2.63 23.13
C ILE A 4 39.62 -3.22 24.32
N GLY A 5 39.73 -4.54 24.39
CA GLY A 5 40.29 -5.28 25.53
C GLY A 5 39.35 -5.39 26.74
N MET A 6 38.11 -4.90 26.63
CA MET A 6 37.07 -5.15 27.64
C MET A 6 36.49 -6.55 27.43
N THR A 7 36.29 -7.29 28.52
CA THR A 7 35.51 -8.55 28.50
C THR A 7 34.09 -8.27 28.98
N ILE A 8 33.10 -8.87 28.32
CA ILE A 8 31.69 -8.86 28.71
C ILE A 8 31.32 -10.25 29.28
N ALA A 9 30.58 -10.28 30.40
CA ALA A 9 30.07 -11.46 31.10
C ALA A 9 31.12 -12.56 31.38
N ASP A 10 32.34 -12.12 31.72
CA ASP A 10 33.54 -12.97 31.90
C ASP A 10 33.74 -14.01 30.78
N ARG A 11 33.37 -13.64 29.54
CA ARG A 11 33.35 -14.55 28.38
C ARG A 11 33.76 -13.91 27.06
N TYR A 12 33.28 -12.70 26.76
CA TYR A 12 33.39 -12.12 25.42
C TYR A 12 34.37 -10.96 25.38
N GLU A 13 35.60 -11.19 24.92
CA GLU A 13 36.66 -10.19 24.88
C GLU A 13 36.61 -9.37 23.58
N ILE A 14 36.35 -8.07 23.69
CA ILE A 14 36.14 -7.14 22.56
C ILE A 14 37.47 -6.78 21.89
N LEU A 15 37.65 -7.20 20.63
CA LEU A 15 38.87 -6.96 19.85
C LEU A 15 38.82 -5.64 19.05
N GLU A 16 37.75 -5.42 18.30
CA GLU A 16 37.62 -4.28 17.37
C GLU A 16 36.15 -3.95 17.10
N LYS A 17 35.86 -2.70 16.70
CA LYS A 17 34.52 -2.29 16.26
C LYS A 17 34.41 -2.49 14.75
N ILE A 18 33.46 -3.33 14.31
CA ILE A 18 33.27 -3.72 12.90
C ILE A 18 32.05 -3.07 12.25
N GLY A 19 31.11 -2.53 13.03
CA GLY A 19 29.92 -1.85 12.53
C GLY A 19 29.38 -0.78 13.48
N THR A 20 28.66 0.19 12.92
CA THR A 20 27.90 1.23 13.63
C THR A 20 26.50 1.26 13.00
N GLY A 21 25.46 0.96 13.76
CA GLY A 21 24.07 1.11 13.34
C GLY A 21 23.40 2.34 13.94
N GLY A 22 22.08 2.46 13.77
CA GLY A 22 21.27 3.48 14.43
C GLY A 22 21.24 3.29 15.94
N MET A 23 20.64 2.20 16.42
CA MET A 23 20.48 1.93 17.86
C MET A 23 21.65 1.17 18.53
N ALA A 24 22.43 0.44 17.75
CA ALA A 24 23.45 -0.48 18.26
C ALA A 24 24.78 -0.36 17.51
N ASP A 25 25.86 -0.75 18.19
CA ASP A 25 27.21 -0.88 17.64
C ASP A 25 27.59 -2.37 17.54
N VAL A 26 28.35 -2.76 16.51
CA VAL A 26 28.76 -4.16 16.32
C VAL A 26 30.28 -4.29 16.46
N TYR A 27 30.69 -5.20 17.32
CA TYR A 27 32.08 -5.50 17.64
C TYR A 27 32.45 -6.93 17.24
N LYS A 28 33.72 -7.15 16.92
CA LYS A 28 34.32 -8.48 16.88
C LYS A 28 34.85 -8.82 18.27
N ALA A 29 34.58 -10.02 18.74
CA ALA A 29 35.03 -10.50 20.04
C ALA A 29 35.52 -11.95 19.98
N VAL A 30 36.24 -12.38 21.00
CA VAL A 30 36.55 -13.80 21.25
C VAL A 30 35.63 -14.32 22.35
N ASP A 31 34.93 -15.42 22.07
CA ASP A 31 34.27 -16.24 23.09
C ASP A 31 35.34 -17.09 23.80
N ASN A 32 35.87 -16.59 24.90
CA ASN A 32 36.97 -17.20 25.64
C ASN A 32 36.60 -18.56 26.29
N LYS A 33 35.32 -18.95 26.30
CA LYS A 33 34.87 -20.29 26.75
C LYS A 33 34.83 -21.33 25.62
N LEU A 34 34.62 -20.90 24.37
CA LEU A 34 34.57 -21.77 23.19
C LEU A 34 35.73 -21.54 22.20
N SER A 35 36.67 -20.65 22.53
CA SER A 35 37.87 -20.29 21.75
C SER A 35 37.57 -19.95 20.28
N ARG A 36 36.49 -19.20 20.04
CA ARG A 36 36.01 -18.83 18.69
C ARG A 36 35.77 -17.32 18.57
N ASN A 37 35.95 -16.78 17.37
CA ASN A 37 35.53 -15.42 17.05
C ASN A 37 34.00 -15.34 16.94
N VAL A 38 33.42 -14.27 17.45
CA VAL A 38 31.98 -13.95 17.40
C VAL A 38 31.78 -12.47 17.07
N ALA A 39 30.60 -12.13 16.55
CA ALA A 39 30.14 -10.75 16.50
C ALA A 39 29.30 -10.45 17.74
N VAL A 40 29.48 -9.28 18.34
CA VAL A 40 28.71 -8.81 19.50
C VAL A 40 28.05 -7.48 19.14
N LYS A 41 26.73 -7.50 18.99
CA LYS A 41 25.89 -6.32 18.77
C LYS A 41 25.52 -5.77 20.14
N VAL A 42 25.83 -4.51 20.42
CA VAL A 42 25.67 -3.86 21.73
C VAL A 42 24.78 -2.62 21.58
N LEU A 43 23.73 -2.51 22.38
CA LEU A 43 22.85 -1.35 22.39
C LEU A 43 23.63 -0.10 22.86
N LYS A 44 23.47 1.04 22.19
CA LYS A 44 24.17 2.28 22.58
C LYS A 44 23.62 2.83 23.90
N GLN A 45 24.48 3.52 24.65
CA GLN A 45 24.17 4.09 25.97
C GLN A 45 22.95 5.05 25.91
N GLU A 46 22.80 5.79 24.81
CA GLU A 46 21.68 6.71 24.55
C GLU A 46 20.31 6.02 24.40
N PHE A 47 20.28 4.70 24.20
CA PHE A 47 19.06 3.89 24.12
C PHE A 47 18.91 2.89 25.28
N SER A 48 19.96 2.61 26.05
CA SER A 48 19.92 1.62 27.16
C SER A 48 19.07 2.05 28.37
N GLU A 49 18.79 3.34 28.51
CA GLU A 49 17.94 3.88 29.59
C GLU A 49 16.45 3.89 29.23
N ASN A 50 16.07 3.60 27.98
CA ASN A 50 14.69 3.63 27.51
C ASN A 50 14.16 2.21 27.29
N GLU A 51 13.25 1.78 28.17
CA GLU A 51 12.67 0.43 28.17
C GLU A 51 12.08 0.01 26.82
N ASN A 52 11.56 0.95 26.02
CA ASN A 52 11.04 0.65 24.69
C ASN A 52 12.13 0.19 23.71
N PHE A 53 13.34 0.78 23.76
CA PHE A 53 14.45 0.35 22.90
C PHE A 53 15.09 -0.95 23.43
N VAL A 54 15.21 -1.09 24.75
CA VAL A 54 15.67 -2.33 25.40
C VAL A 54 14.75 -3.52 25.07
N SER A 55 13.43 -3.32 25.16
CA SER A 55 12.42 -4.34 24.84
C SER A 55 12.53 -4.79 23.38
N LYS A 56 12.54 -3.85 22.42
CA LYS A 56 12.73 -4.14 20.98
C LYS A 56 14.01 -4.94 20.73
N PHE A 57 15.13 -4.50 21.29
CA PHE A 57 16.43 -5.15 21.14
C PHE A 57 16.45 -6.59 21.68
N ARG A 58 15.76 -6.86 22.80
CA ARG A 58 15.58 -8.22 23.33
C ARG A 58 14.69 -9.09 22.43
N VAL A 59 13.59 -8.55 21.89
CA VAL A 59 12.64 -9.31 21.05
C VAL A 59 13.25 -9.61 19.66
N GLU A 60 13.98 -8.67 19.06
CA GLU A 60 14.79 -8.89 17.85
C GLU A 60 15.72 -10.10 18.02
N ALA A 61 16.44 -10.14 19.15
CA ALA A 61 17.36 -11.22 19.48
C ALA A 61 16.66 -12.58 19.70
N GLN A 62 15.48 -12.59 20.34
CA GLN A 62 14.72 -13.80 20.63
C GLN A 62 14.19 -14.47 19.35
N ALA A 63 13.71 -13.70 18.38
CA ALA A 63 13.29 -14.26 17.10
C ALA A 63 14.47 -14.83 16.31
N ALA A 64 15.57 -14.08 16.19
CA ALA A 64 16.78 -14.54 15.50
C ALA A 64 17.43 -15.76 16.16
N ALA A 65 17.31 -15.94 17.49
CA ALA A 65 17.78 -17.13 18.20
C ALA A 65 17.00 -18.42 17.88
N GLY A 66 15.79 -18.32 17.32
CA GLY A 66 15.02 -19.47 16.81
C GLY A 66 15.44 -19.93 15.40
N LEU A 67 16.31 -19.19 14.72
CA LEU A 67 16.71 -19.42 13.33
C LEU A 67 18.07 -20.11 13.25
N MET A 68 18.11 -21.27 12.58
CA MET A 68 19.32 -21.97 12.21
C MET A 68 19.24 -22.35 10.73
N HIS A 69 19.81 -21.51 9.87
CA HIS A 69 19.80 -21.73 8.42
C HIS A 69 21.15 -21.29 7.80
N PRO A 70 21.69 -21.96 6.76
CA PRO A 70 22.96 -21.58 6.14
C PRO A 70 23.01 -20.13 5.65
N ASN A 71 21.87 -19.56 5.26
CA ASN A 71 21.74 -18.19 4.76
C ASN A 71 21.20 -17.18 5.80
N VAL A 72 21.18 -17.53 7.08
CA VAL A 72 20.89 -16.62 8.20
C VAL A 72 22.14 -16.48 9.08
N VAL A 73 22.36 -15.31 9.68
CA VAL A 73 23.36 -15.12 10.75
C VAL A 73 22.83 -15.73 12.04
N ASN A 74 23.47 -16.81 12.52
CA ASN A 74 23.02 -17.50 13.73
C ASN A 74 23.26 -16.62 14.98
N VAL A 75 22.25 -16.48 15.85
CA VAL A 75 22.42 -15.92 17.19
C VAL A 75 22.80 -17.03 18.17
N TYR A 76 23.77 -16.77 19.05
CA TYR A 76 24.35 -17.72 20.00
C TYR A 76 24.02 -17.46 21.46
N ASP A 77 23.85 -16.19 21.84
CA ASP A 77 23.70 -15.76 23.23
C ASP A 77 23.05 -14.36 23.27
N VAL A 78 22.31 -14.06 24.33
CA VAL A 78 21.66 -12.75 24.54
C VAL A 78 21.76 -12.41 26.02
N GLY A 79 22.27 -11.23 26.34
CA GLY A 79 22.60 -10.90 27.73
C GLY A 79 22.58 -9.43 28.07
N GLU A 80 22.74 -9.20 29.36
CA GLU A 80 22.81 -7.89 29.99
C GLU A 80 23.87 -7.94 31.09
N GLU A 81 24.75 -6.93 31.15
CA GLU A 81 25.73 -6.79 32.21
C GLU A 81 25.93 -5.30 32.54
N GLN A 82 25.73 -4.90 33.79
CA GLN A 82 25.98 -3.51 34.24
C GLN A 82 25.26 -2.43 33.38
N GLY A 83 24.05 -2.73 32.90
CA GLY A 83 23.28 -1.86 31.99
C GLY A 83 23.68 -1.91 30.51
N ILE A 84 24.59 -2.82 30.14
CA ILE A 84 25.03 -3.07 28.76
C ILE A 84 24.23 -4.25 28.21
N TYR A 85 23.32 -3.98 27.29
CA TYR A 85 22.55 -4.99 26.58
C TYR A 85 23.31 -5.44 25.33
N TYR A 86 23.44 -6.76 25.13
CA TYR A 86 24.19 -7.31 24.00
C TYR A 86 23.59 -8.61 23.43
N ILE A 87 23.85 -8.83 22.14
CA ILE A 87 23.49 -10.03 21.37
C ILE A 87 24.80 -10.58 20.79
N VAL A 88 25.06 -11.87 20.98
CA VAL A 88 26.23 -12.55 20.43
C VAL A 88 25.79 -13.43 19.27
N MET A 89 26.47 -13.29 18.13
CA MET A 89 26.08 -13.89 16.86
C MET A 89 27.28 -14.33 16.03
N GLU A 90 27.01 -15.06 14.95
CA GLU A 90 28.00 -15.55 14.00
C GLU A 90 28.80 -14.40 13.36
N LEU A 91 30.13 -14.45 13.47
CA LEU A 91 31.01 -13.55 12.75
C LEU A 91 31.14 -13.99 11.29
N VAL A 92 30.40 -13.36 10.39
CA VAL A 92 30.53 -13.58 8.94
C VAL A 92 31.68 -12.73 8.40
N GLU A 93 32.82 -13.36 8.08
CA GLU A 93 33.94 -12.68 7.42
C GLU A 93 33.59 -12.41 5.95
N GLY A 94 33.36 -11.13 5.62
CA GLY A 94 32.78 -10.71 4.33
C GLY A 94 32.53 -9.20 4.24
N ILE A 95 31.66 -8.79 3.32
CA ILE A 95 31.15 -7.41 3.20
C ILE A 95 29.64 -7.39 2.98
N THR A 96 28.98 -6.28 3.32
CA THR A 96 27.55 -6.10 3.02
C THR A 96 27.30 -6.02 1.51
N LEU A 97 26.12 -6.47 1.07
CA LEU A 97 25.68 -6.38 -0.33
C LEU A 97 25.73 -4.93 -0.83
N LYS A 98 25.41 -3.94 0.02
CA LYS A 98 25.53 -2.51 -0.33
C LYS A 98 26.96 -2.15 -0.75
N LYS A 99 27.96 -2.57 0.02
CA LYS A 99 29.40 -2.38 -0.29
C LYS A 99 29.88 -3.22 -1.47
N TYR A 100 29.13 -4.24 -1.88
CA TYR A 100 29.41 -5.03 -3.08
C TYR A 100 28.87 -4.35 -4.35
N ILE A 101 27.63 -3.84 -4.29
CA ILE A 101 27.02 -2.99 -5.33
C ILE A 101 27.89 -1.75 -5.56
N GLU A 102 28.23 -1.01 -4.49
CA GLU A 102 29.12 0.19 -4.54
C GLU A 102 30.48 -0.07 -5.21
N LYS A 103 31.04 -1.29 -5.06
CA LYS A 103 32.32 -1.67 -5.68
C LYS A 103 32.21 -2.08 -7.15
N LYS A 104 31.04 -2.55 -7.58
CA LYS A 104 30.79 -2.97 -8.97
C LYS A 104 29.99 -1.96 -9.81
N ALA A 105 29.45 -0.92 -9.17
CA ALA A 105 28.36 -0.07 -9.64
C ALA A 105 27.03 -0.82 -9.86
N ARG A 106 27.03 -1.98 -10.54
CA ARG A 106 25.90 -2.91 -10.66
C ARG A 106 26.39 -4.36 -10.76
N LEU A 107 25.53 -5.34 -10.51
CA LEU A 107 25.83 -6.76 -10.65
C LEU A 107 25.43 -7.28 -12.05
N SER A 108 25.96 -8.45 -12.40
CA SER A 108 25.39 -9.27 -13.48
C SER A 108 24.06 -9.91 -13.02
N TYR A 109 23.19 -10.31 -13.95
CA TYR A 109 21.89 -10.87 -13.57
C TYR A 109 22.04 -12.25 -12.91
N GLU A 110 23.01 -13.04 -13.35
CA GLU A 110 23.36 -14.34 -12.75
C GLU A 110 23.81 -14.17 -11.29
N GLU A 111 24.60 -13.14 -10.98
CA GLU A 111 25.02 -12.83 -9.60
C GLU A 111 23.86 -12.30 -8.77
N ALA A 112 23.05 -11.38 -9.30
CA ALA A 112 21.90 -10.81 -8.60
C ALA A 112 20.88 -11.90 -8.24
N VAL A 113 20.56 -12.80 -9.18
CA VAL A 113 19.64 -13.92 -8.96
C VAL A 113 20.26 -14.97 -8.01
N SER A 114 21.55 -15.30 -8.15
CA SER A 114 22.24 -16.21 -7.21
C SER A 114 22.30 -15.68 -5.78
N ILE A 115 22.32 -14.35 -5.60
CA ILE A 115 22.20 -13.70 -4.29
C ILE A 115 20.74 -13.71 -3.82
N ALA A 116 19.79 -13.36 -4.68
CA ALA A 116 18.36 -13.33 -4.36
C ALA A 116 17.81 -14.69 -3.92
N ILE A 117 18.18 -15.80 -4.59
CA ILE A 117 17.81 -17.16 -4.19
C ILE A 117 18.31 -17.48 -2.77
N GLN A 118 19.58 -17.16 -2.47
CA GLN A 118 20.15 -17.39 -1.14
C GLN A 118 19.50 -16.52 -0.05
N VAL A 119 19.12 -15.28 -0.38
CA VAL A 119 18.37 -14.40 0.54
C VAL A 119 16.96 -14.94 0.75
N GLY A 120 16.26 -15.33 -0.32
CA GLY A 120 14.92 -15.92 -0.27
C GLY A 120 14.87 -17.15 0.63
N MET A 121 15.73 -18.15 0.40
CA MET A 121 15.85 -19.33 1.28
C MET A 121 16.17 -18.96 2.74
N GLY A 122 16.88 -17.85 2.98
CA GLY A 122 17.15 -17.33 4.32
C GLY A 122 15.94 -16.69 5.02
N ILE A 123 15.02 -16.10 4.25
CA ILE A 123 13.79 -15.49 4.75
C ILE A 123 12.69 -16.54 4.89
N GLU A 124 12.58 -17.46 3.94
CA GLU A 124 11.69 -18.62 3.92
C GLU A 124 11.77 -19.43 5.22
N ALA A 125 12.97 -19.83 5.63
CA ALA A 125 13.22 -20.54 6.89
C ALA A 125 12.89 -19.72 8.18
N ALA A 126 12.50 -18.45 8.04
CA ALA A 126 11.96 -17.60 9.10
C ALA A 126 10.44 -17.42 8.98
N HIS A 127 9.90 -17.30 7.75
CA HIS A 127 8.47 -17.33 7.45
C HIS A 127 7.82 -18.65 7.88
N GLU A 128 8.50 -19.79 7.71
CA GLU A 128 8.12 -21.11 8.29
C GLU A 128 7.89 -21.09 9.82
N LYS A 129 8.41 -20.07 10.51
CA LYS A 129 8.29 -19.88 11.97
C LYS A 129 7.53 -18.60 12.33
N HIS A 130 6.85 -18.00 11.35
CA HIS A 130 6.14 -16.72 11.42
C HIS A 130 7.01 -15.53 11.87
N ILE A 131 8.31 -15.57 11.55
CA ILE A 131 9.28 -14.49 11.79
C ILE A 131 9.48 -13.72 10.48
N ILE A 132 8.82 -12.57 10.40
CA ILE A 132 8.92 -11.62 9.27
C ILE A 132 10.10 -10.67 9.54
N HIS A 133 10.95 -10.41 8.54
CA HIS A 133 12.18 -9.63 8.69
C HIS A 133 11.93 -8.11 8.75
N ARG A 134 11.03 -7.60 7.90
CA ARG A 134 10.53 -6.21 7.85
C ARG A 134 11.55 -5.13 7.50
N ASP A 135 12.83 -5.47 7.29
CA ASP A 135 13.92 -4.53 6.97
C ASP A 135 14.91 -5.16 5.97
N ILE A 136 14.40 -5.86 4.96
CA ILE A 136 15.22 -6.45 3.88
C ILE A 136 15.81 -5.34 3.01
N LYS A 137 17.14 -5.24 3.01
CA LYS A 137 17.92 -4.24 2.26
C LYS A 137 19.39 -4.65 2.14
N PRO A 138 20.16 -4.12 1.17
CA PRO A 138 21.57 -4.46 0.97
C PRO A 138 22.54 -4.22 2.14
N GLN A 139 22.15 -3.44 3.15
CA GLN A 139 22.94 -3.26 4.38
C GLN A 139 22.81 -4.46 5.34
N ASN A 140 21.67 -5.16 5.32
CA ASN A 140 21.33 -6.29 6.20
C ASN A 140 21.63 -7.66 5.56
N ILE A 141 22.28 -7.66 4.39
CA ILE A 141 22.70 -8.85 3.66
C ILE A 141 24.22 -8.84 3.57
N ILE A 142 24.89 -9.93 3.97
CA ILE A 142 26.35 -10.08 4.01
C ILE A 142 26.79 -11.16 3.02
N ILE A 143 27.72 -10.82 2.14
CA ILE A 143 28.42 -11.76 1.25
C ILE A 143 29.74 -12.13 1.92
N SER A 144 29.88 -13.41 2.29
CA SER A 144 31.11 -13.94 2.88
C SER A 144 32.26 -14.06 1.85
N LEU A 145 33.50 -14.14 2.33
CA LEU A 145 34.68 -14.40 1.50
C LEU A 145 34.60 -15.75 0.73
N ALA A 146 33.72 -16.66 1.15
CA ALA A 146 33.45 -17.94 0.50
C ALA A 146 32.26 -17.90 -0.48
N GLY A 147 31.73 -16.71 -0.82
CA GLY A 147 30.61 -16.53 -1.75
C GLY A 147 29.21 -16.85 -1.19
N LYS A 148 29.11 -17.44 0.01
CA LYS A 148 27.83 -17.63 0.69
C LYS A 148 27.24 -16.30 1.15
N VAL A 149 25.94 -16.12 0.93
CA VAL A 149 25.17 -14.96 1.39
C VAL A 149 24.45 -15.27 2.70
N LYS A 150 24.44 -14.34 3.65
CA LYS A 150 23.70 -14.44 4.92
C LYS A 150 22.90 -13.17 5.22
N VAL A 151 21.67 -13.34 5.67
CA VAL A 151 20.77 -12.29 6.16
C VAL A 151 20.98 -12.07 7.66
N THR A 152 21.04 -10.81 8.10
CA THR A 152 21.19 -10.39 9.51
C THR A 152 20.08 -9.40 9.90
N ASP A 153 19.97 -9.09 11.19
CA ASP A 153 19.12 -8.00 11.72
C ASP A 153 17.63 -8.18 11.40
N PHE A 154 17.08 -9.37 11.70
CA PHE A 154 15.65 -9.69 11.60
C PHE A 154 14.81 -8.76 12.49
N GLY A 155 14.20 -7.75 11.88
CA GLY A 155 13.80 -6.52 12.55
C GLY A 155 12.46 -6.57 13.28
N ILE A 156 12.49 -6.75 14.60
CA ILE A 156 11.29 -6.57 15.44
C ILE A 156 11.29 -5.20 16.14
N ALA A 157 10.87 -4.17 15.39
CA ALA A 157 9.63 -3.43 15.71
C ALA A 157 9.48 -2.12 14.92
N LYS A 158 8.32 -1.97 14.26
CA LYS A 158 7.54 -0.73 14.41
C LYS A 158 6.70 -0.93 15.67
N ALA A 159 6.76 -0.01 16.64
CA ALA A 159 5.75 0.02 17.70
C ALA A 159 4.49 0.65 17.10
N ALA A 160 3.32 0.03 17.28
CA ALA A 160 2.06 0.43 16.63
C ALA A 160 1.43 1.71 17.25
N THR A 161 2.26 2.60 17.80
CA THR A 161 1.87 3.73 18.66
C THR A 161 2.74 4.97 18.40
N SER A 162 3.18 5.16 17.15
CA SER A 162 3.93 6.35 16.74
C SER A 162 3.64 6.70 15.29
N ASN A 163 2.71 7.64 15.08
CA ASN A 163 2.31 8.18 13.78
C ASN A 163 3.37 9.15 13.22
N THR A 164 4.62 8.71 13.17
CA THR A 164 5.74 9.51 12.65
C THR A 164 6.79 8.57 12.07
N ILE A 165 7.12 8.75 10.79
CA ILE A 165 8.29 8.12 10.16
C ILE A 165 9.53 8.87 10.70
N THR A 166 9.98 8.48 11.90
CA THR A 166 11.00 9.24 12.64
C THR A 166 12.34 9.26 11.89
N SER A 167 12.97 10.45 11.88
CA SER A 167 14.03 10.86 10.95
C SER A 167 15.37 10.11 11.05
N ASN A 168 15.50 9.13 11.95
CA ASN A 168 16.69 8.28 12.07
C ASN A 168 16.75 7.14 11.03
N VAL A 169 15.78 7.03 10.11
CA VAL A 169 15.67 5.95 9.12
C VAL A 169 15.84 6.45 7.68
N MET A 170 16.84 7.32 7.46
CA MET A 170 17.23 7.81 6.13
C MET A 170 17.68 6.68 5.16
N GLY A 171 17.97 5.48 5.68
CA GLY A 171 18.41 4.33 4.89
C GLY A 171 17.30 3.36 4.44
N SER A 172 16.40 2.91 5.33
CA SER A 172 15.46 1.82 5.00
C SER A 172 14.26 2.24 4.14
N VAL A 173 13.93 3.54 4.10
CA VAL A 173 12.70 3.99 3.42
C VAL A 173 12.68 3.66 1.92
N HIS A 174 13.84 3.58 1.27
CA HIS A 174 13.97 3.18 -0.14
C HIS A 174 13.64 1.71 -0.42
N TYR A 175 13.38 0.87 0.59
CA TYR A 175 13.05 -0.55 0.44
C TYR A 175 11.72 -0.89 1.14
N THR A 176 10.98 0.11 1.63
CA THR A 176 9.74 -0.11 2.39
C THR A 176 8.64 -0.66 1.48
N SER A 177 7.84 -1.60 1.99
CA SER A 177 6.62 -1.99 1.30
C SER A 177 5.54 -0.89 1.37
N PRO A 178 4.58 -0.85 0.41
CA PRO A 178 3.46 0.10 0.42
C PRO A 178 2.65 0.06 1.72
N GLU A 179 2.42 -1.13 2.27
CA GLU A 179 1.71 -1.34 3.54
C GLU A 179 2.50 -0.80 4.76
N GLN A 180 3.82 -1.01 4.82
CA GLN A 180 4.68 -0.43 5.85
C GLN A 180 4.71 1.11 5.81
N ALA A 181 4.72 1.68 4.60
CA ALA A 181 4.66 3.11 4.35
C ALA A 181 3.34 3.73 4.82
N ARG A 182 2.19 3.09 4.49
CA ARG A 182 0.86 3.43 5.03
C ARG A 182 0.74 3.22 6.54
N GLY A 183 1.66 2.47 7.16
CA GLY A 183 1.63 2.11 8.56
C GLY A 183 0.70 0.94 8.92
N GLY A 184 0.21 0.22 7.91
CA GLY A 184 -0.57 -1.01 8.09
C GLY A 184 0.27 -2.20 8.56
N TYR A 185 -0.41 -3.32 8.78
CA TYR A 185 0.24 -4.59 9.11
C TYR A 185 1.20 -5.02 7.98
N SER A 186 2.38 -5.49 8.38
CA SER A 186 3.41 -6.02 7.48
C SER A 186 3.50 -7.53 7.66
N ASP A 187 3.23 -8.27 6.59
CA ASP A 187 3.23 -9.73 6.53
C ASP A 187 4.48 -10.26 5.79
N GLU A 188 4.49 -11.55 5.48
CA GLU A 188 5.55 -12.23 4.73
C GLU A 188 5.74 -11.65 3.31
N LYS A 189 4.67 -11.11 2.70
CA LYS A 189 4.70 -10.48 1.37
C LYS A 189 5.30 -9.08 1.39
N SER A 190 5.43 -8.44 2.56
CA SER A 190 6.24 -7.22 2.71
C SER A 190 7.73 -7.50 2.47
N ASP A 191 8.27 -8.63 2.97
CA ASP A 191 9.66 -9.01 2.73
C ASP A 191 9.91 -9.34 1.25
N ILE A 192 8.94 -9.96 0.57
CA ILE A 192 8.96 -10.22 -0.89
C ILE A 192 9.09 -8.91 -1.68
N TYR A 193 8.33 -7.88 -1.31
CA TYR A 193 8.43 -6.55 -1.93
C TYR A 193 9.83 -5.93 -1.73
N SER A 194 10.32 -5.92 -0.49
CA SER A 194 11.65 -5.36 -0.14
C SER A 194 12.81 -6.13 -0.81
N LEU A 195 12.64 -7.44 -1.05
CA LEU A 195 13.57 -8.24 -1.87
C LEU A 195 13.49 -7.86 -3.36
N GLY A 196 12.29 -7.62 -3.91
CA GLY A 196 12.10 -7.08 -5.26
C GLY A 196 12.86 -5.76 -5.48
N VAL A 197 12.73 -4.82 -4.55
CA VAL A 197 13.46 -3.54 -4.58
C VAL A 197 14.97 -3.74 -4.42
N THR A 198 15.39 -4.69 -3.58
CA THR A 198 16.80 -5.08 -3.44
C THR A 198 17.38 -5.66 -4.74
N MET A 199 16.61 -6.48 -5.47
CA MET A 199 17.01 -7.00 -6.79
C MET A 199 17.12 -5.88 -7.84
N PHE A 200 16.19 -4.92 -7.85
CA PHE A 200 16.27 -3.75 -8.72
C PHE A 200 17.58 -2.98 -8.49
N GLU A 201 17.97 -2.69 -7.24
CA GLU A 201 19.24 -1.99 -6.97
C GLU A 201 20.47 -2.81 -7.35
N MET A 202 20.46 -4.13 -7.11
CA MET A 202 21.56 -5.02 -7.55
C MET A 202 21.83 -4.90 -9.05
N LEU A 203 20.77 -4.88 -9.88
CA LEU A 203 20.89 -4.87 -11.33
C LEU A 203 21.15 -3.47 -11.93
N THR A 204 20.54 -2.42 -11.37
CA THR A 204 20.54 -1.07 -11.95
C THR A 204 21.55 -0.09 -11.32
N GLY A 205 22.11 -0.46 -10.16
CA GLY A 205 22.99 0.37 -9.35
C GLY A 205 22.30 1.53 -8.63
N ARG A 206 20.95 1.59 -8.64
CA ARG A 206 20.14 2.66 -8.06
C ARG A 206 18.87 2.10 -7.42
N VAL A 207 18.32 2.81 -6.44
CA VAL A 207 16.99 2.54 -5.90
C VAL A 207 15.91 2.97 -6.92
N PRO A 208 14.73 2.31 -6.98
CA PRO A 208 13.67 2.66 -7.93
C PRO A 208 13.05 4.01 -7.58
N PHE A 209 12.85 4.28 -6.29
CA PHE A 209 12.25 5.51 -5.78
C PHE A 209 13.26 6.32 -4.95
N ASN A 210 13.39 7.59 -5.30
CA ASN A 210 14.25 8.56 -4.64
C ASN A 210 13.52 9.90 -4.52
N GLY A 211 13.91 10.72 -3.55
CA GLY A 211 13.30 12.02 -3.26
C GLY A 211 14.00 12.71 -2.09
N GLU A 212 13.72 14.00 -1.90
CA GLU A 212 14.45 14.81 -0.90
C GLU A 212 14.03 14.52 0.55
N THR A 213 12.81 14.00 0.75
CA THR A 213 12.29 13.60 2.06
C THR A 213 11.96 12.11 2.12
N THR A 214 12.05 11.53 3.32
CA THR A 214 11.63 10.13 3.57
C THR A 214 10.13 9.94 3.30
N VAL A 215 9.32 10.98 3.52
CA VAL A 215 7.88 10.97 3.22
C VAL A 215 7.62 10.91 1.71
N ALA A 216 8.33 11.70 0.90
CA ALA A 216 8.22 11.64 -0.56
C ALA A 216 8.59 10.25 -1.10
N ILE A 217 9.67 9.64 -0.60
CA ILE A 217 10.05 8.27 -0.98
C ILE A 217 8.94 7.28 -0.58
N ALA A 218 8.41 7.37 0.64
CA ALA A 218 7.31 6.50 1.09
C ALA A 218 6.03 6.67 0.24
N ILE A 219 5.68 7.90 -0.18
CA ILE A 219 4.55 8.17 -1.09
C ILE A 219 4.80 7.52 -2.46
N LYS A 220 6.01 7.60 -3.01
CA LYS A 220 6.36 6.92 -4.27
C LYS A 220 6.20 5.40 -4.17
N HIS A 221 6.64 4.77 -3.08
CA HIS A 221 6.36 3.35 -2.81
C HIS A 221 4.85 3.06 -2.75
N ILE A 222 4.01 3.97 -2.25
CA ILE A 222 2.55 3.83 -2.20
C ILE A 222 1.86 4.04 -3.56
N GLN A 223 2.33 4.98 -4.39
CA GLN A 223 1.58 5.55 -5.53
C GLN A 223 2.27 5.41 -6.90
N GLU A 224 3.58 5.66 -7.04
CA GLU A 224 4.27 5.55 -8.34
C GLU A 224 4.40 4.08 -8.75
N GLU A 225 4.14 3.76 -10.02
CA GLU A 225 4.41 2.42 -10.55
C GLU A 225 5.90 2.09 -10.48
N MET A 226 6.22 0.79 -10.35
CA MET A 226 7.62 0.34 -10.31
C MET A 226 8.22 0.50 -11.71
N PRO A 227 9.27 1.34 -11.91
CA PRO A 227 9.88 1.49 -13.23
C PRO A 227 10.56 0.19 -13.65
N SER A 228 10.61 -0.09 -14.96
CA SER A 228 11.27 -1.29 -15.44
C SER A 228 12.78 -1.21 -15.19
N PRO A 229 13.43 -2.27 -14.69
CA PRO A 229 14.88 -2.30 -14.57
C PRO A 229 15.58 -2.25 -15.94
N ARG A 230 14.89 -2.62 -17.03
CA ARG A 230 15.41 -2.61 -18.41
C ARG A 230 15.43 -1.23 -19.05
N GLU A 231 14.66 -0.26 -18.56
CA GLU A 231 14.82 1.16 -18.91
C GLU A 231 16.25 1.66 -18.58
N PHE A 232 16.84 1.11 -17.52
CA PHE A 232 18.19 1.46 -17.07
C PHE A 232 19.26 0.48 -17.59
N VAL A 233 18.90 -0.80 -17.78
CA VAL A 233 19.80 -1.86 -18.25
C VAL A 233 19.07 -2.82 -19.20
N PRO A 234 19.03 -2.52 -20.52
CA PRO A 234 18.33 -3.36 -21.52
C PRO A 234 18.86 -4.80 -21.64
N GLU A 235 20.03 -5.08 -21.07
CA GLU A 235 20.68 -6.40 -20.99
C GLU A 235 20.05 -7.33 -19.94
N ILE A 236 19.12 -6.83 -19.10
CA ILE A 236 18.40 -7.67 -18.14
C ILE A 236 17.39 -8.57 -18.90
N PRO A 237 17.33 -9.88 -18.61
CA PRO A 237 16.38 -10.77 -19.27
C PRO A 237 14.93 -10.52 -18.90
N TYR A 238 14.01 -10.92 -19.79
CA TYR A 238 12.57 -10.66 -19.63
C TYR A 238 12.00 -11.28 -18.36
N SER A 239 12.34 -12.53 -18.03
CA SER A 239 11.78 -13.17 -16.83
C SER A 239 12.20 -12.47 -15.54
N LEU A 240 13.39 -11.87 -15.49
CA LEU A 240 13.88 -11.17 -14.30
C LEU A 240 13.26 -9.79 -14.11
N GLU A 241 13.00 -9.07 -15.21
CA GLU A 241 12.13 -7.89 -15.20
C GLU A 241 10.75 -8.24 -14.62
N ASP A 242 10.13 -9.31 -15.12
CA ASP A 242 8.79 -9.68 -14.70
C ASP A 242 8.72 -10.19 -13.26
N ILE A 243 9.73 -10.94 -12.79
CA ILE A 243 9.87 -11.33 -11.37
C ILE A 243 9.94 -10.09 -10.47
N ILE A 244 10.79 -9.11 -10.79
CA ILE A 244 10.98 -7.91 -9.96
C ILE A 244 9.70 -7.06 -9.91
N LEU A 245 9.05 -6.87 -11.05
CA LEU A 245 7.78 -6.14 -11.12
C LEU A 245 6.65 -6.86 -10.35
N LYS A 246 6.58 -8.20 -10.40
CA LYS A 246 5.64 -9.00 -9.60
C LYS A 246 5.93 -8.96 -8.09
N CYS A 247 7.20 -8.93 -7.67
CA CYS A 247 7.54 -8.65 -6.27
C CYS A 247 7.06 -7.26 -5.83
N CYS A 248 7.19 -6.26 -6.70
CA CYS A 248 6.91 -4.86 -6.41
C CYS A 248 5.45 -4.42 -6.68
N GLU A 249 4.52 -5.36 -6.82
CA GLU A 249 3.09 -5.09 -6.96
C GLU A 249 2.52 -4.36 -5.72
N LYS A 250 1.55 -3.46 -5.95
CA LYS A 250 1.04 -2.54 -4.93
C LYS A 250 0.04 -3.21 -3.98
N SER A 251 -0.72 -4.18 -4.48
CA SER A 251 -1.49 -5.12 -3.67
C SER A 251 -0.60 -6.30 -3.29
N PRO A 252 -0.49 -6.68 -1.99
CA PRO A 252 0.20 -7.89 -1.58
C PRO A 252 -0.34 -9.14 -2.27
N ASP A 253 -1.65 -9.21 -2.52
CA ASP A 253 -2.35 -10.37 -3.10
C ASP A 253 -1.95 -10.64 -4.57
N ARG A 254 -1.34 -9.66 -5.25
CA ARG A 254 -0.80 -9.81 -6.61
C ARG A 254 0.68 -10.20 -6.66
N ARG A 255 1.36 -10.19 -5.52
CA ARG A 255 2.75 -10.67 -5.40
C ARG A 255 2.77 -12.20 -5.37
N TYR A 256 3.97 -12.76 -5.28
CA TYR A 256 4.14 -14.14 -4.80
C TYR A 256 3.52 -14.29 -3.42
N GLN A 257 2.82 -15.41 -3.17
CA GLN A 257 2.06 -15.60 -1.93
C GLN A 257 2.96 -16.03 -0.77
N ASN A 258 4.13 -16.60 -1.09
CA ASN A 258 5.16 -17.08 -0.19
C ASN A 258 6.54 -16.92 -0.85
N MET A 259 7.61 -17.13 -0.08
CA MET A 259 8.98 -16.99 -0.57
C MET A 259 9.43 -18.13 -1.50
N GLN A 260 8.85 -19.33 -1.36
CA GLN A 260 9.17 -20.52 -2.17
C GLN A 260 8.86 -20.29 -3.66
N GLU A 261 7.69 -19.74 -3.99
CA GLU A 261 7.29 -19.40 -5.36
C GLU A 261 8.29 -18.44 -6.03
N LEU A 262 8.70 -17.38 -5.32
CA LEU A 262 9.72 -16.43 -5.82
C LEU A 262 11.07 -17.14 -6.02
N VAL A 263 11.46 -17.97 -5.06
CA VAL A 263 12.73 -18.72 -5.10
C VAL A 263 12.74 -19.74 -6.25
N ASP A 264 11.61 -20.29 -6.66
CA ASP A 264 11.50 -21.18 -7.82
C ASP A 264 11.46 -20.44 -9.16
N ASP A 265 10.70 -19.34 -9.29
CA ASP A 265 10.74 -18.49 -10.49
C ASP A 265 12.17 -17.93 -10.72
N LEU A 266 12.90 -17.59 -9.65
CA LEU A 266 14.31 -17.20 -9.71
C LEU A 266 15.24 -18.36 -10.15
N LYS A 267 14.99 -19.61 -9.73
CA LYS A 267 15.74 -20.78 -10.25
C LYS A 267 15.46 -20.98 -11.74
N GLN A 268 14.20 -20.84 -12.17
CA GLN A 268 13.81 -20.98 -13.58
C GLN A 268 14.42 -19.86 -14.43
N CYS A 269 14.52 -18.63 -13.92
CA CYS A 269 15.24 -17.52 -14.55
C CYS A 269 16.72 -17.84 -14.86
N LEU A 270 17.39 -18.68 -14.07
CA LEU A 270 18.78 -19.12 -14.37
C LEU A 270 18.86 -20.20 -15.46
N MET A 271 17.74 -20.84 -15.81
CA MET A 271 17.68 -21.89 -16.84
C MET A 271 17.12 -21.36 -18.17
N THR A 272 16.09 -20.50 -18.10
CA THR A 272 15.36 -19.95 -19.24
C THR A 272 15.11 -18.44 -19.04
N PRO A 273 16.16 -17.59 -19.10
CA PRO A 273 16.07 -16.17 -18.75
C PRO A 273 15.17 -15.32 -19.66
N ASP A 274 14.99 -15.73 -20.91
CA ASP A 274 14.14 -15.03 -21.91
C ASP A 274 12.79 -15.72 -22.14
N ALA A 275 12.39 -16.66 -21.26
CA ALA A 275 11.08 -17.31 -21.34
C ALA A 275 10.02 -16.54 -20.55
N ASP A 276 8.82 -16.44 -21.11
CA ASP A 276 7.64 -15.95 -20.41
C ASP A 276 7.00 -17.11 -19.61
N PHE A 277 7.16 -17.06 -18.29
CA PHE A 277 6.58 -18.02 -17.33
C PHE A 277 6.00 -17.36 -16.08
N VAL A 278 6.19 -16.04 -15.92
CA VAL A 278 5.92 -15.33 -14.67
C VAL A 278 4.45 -14.92 -14.63
N VAL A 279 3.59 -15.82 -14.15
CA VAL A 279 2.14 -15.59 -14.11
C VAL A 279 1.81 -14.33 -13.31
N ARG A 280 1.28 -13.30 -14.00
CA ARG A 280 0.61 -12.13 -13.41
C ARG A 280 -0.90 -12.30 -13.48
N THR A 281 -1.57 -12.27 -12.33
CA THR A 281 -3.03 -12.23 -12.23
C THR A 281 -3.57 -10.85 -12.59
N GLY A 282 -3.66 -10.54 -13.90
CA GLY A 282 -3.89 -9.17 -14.37
C GLY A 282 -4.63 -8.93 -15.69
N ILE A 283 -4.95 -9.96 -16.50
CA ILE A 283 -5.78 -9.79 -17.72
C ILE A 283 -6.79 -10.95 -17.87
N GLU A 284 -7.87 -10.91 -17.09
CA GLU A 284 -9.17 -11.39 -17.59
C GLU A 284 -9.99 -10.16 -18.01
N GLU A 285 -10.07 -9.94 -19.32
CA GLU A 285 -11.02 -8.97 -19.86
C GLU A 285 -12.45 -9.45 -19.57
N ALA A 286 -13.33 -8.57 -19.08
CA ALA A 286 -14.76 -8.83 -18.98
C ALA A 286 -15.47 -8.80 -20.36
N GLY A 287 -14.86 -9.46 -21.35
CA GLY A 287 -15.29 -9.54 -22.74
C GLY A 287 -15.55 -10.98 -23.15
N THR A 288 -16.81 -11.30 -23.45
CA THR A 288 -17.24 -12.64 -23.87
C THR A 288 -16.54 -13.07 -25.17
N ARG A 289 -15.48 -13.88 -25.06
CA ARG A 289 -14.94 -14.62 -26.21
C ARG A 289 -15.95 -15.69 -26.63
N SER A 290 -16.26 -15.72 -27.92
CA SER A 290 -16.97 -16.82 -28.55
C SER A 290 -16.02 -18.01 -28.70
N VAL A 291 -16.31 -19.11 -28.01
CA VAL A 291 -15.59 -20.39 -28.12
C VAL A 291 -15.56 -20.82 -29.58
N THR A 292 -14.39 -21.23 -30.06
CA THR A 292 -14.20 -21.74 -31.42
C THR A 292 -14.65 -23.19 -31.55
N ASP A 293 -14.99 -23.64 -32.77
CA ASP A 293 -15.45 -25.01 -32.98
C ASP A 293 -14.39 -26.07 -32.58
N GLU A 294 -13.10 -25.73 -32.64
CA GLU A 294 -12.00 -26.62 -32.21
C GLU A 294 -11.94 -26.75 -30.68
N GLU A 295 -12.07 -25.66 -29.92
CA GLU A 295 -12.16 -25.69 -28.44
C GLU A 295 -13.39 -26.49 -27.96
N MET A 296 -14.51 -26.43 -28.72
CA MET A 296 -15.71 -27.22 -28.45
C MET A 296 -15.51 -28.74 -28.66
N GLU A 297 -14.63 -29.16 -29.57
CA GLU A 297 -14.33 -30.59 -29.75
C GLU A 297 -13.36 -31.13 -28.67
N GLU A 298 -12.43 -30.32 -28.15
CA GLU A 298 -11.57 -30.75 -27.04
C GLU A 298 -12.35 -30.93 -25.73
N ILE A 299 -13.27 -30.01 -25.40
CA ILE A 299 -14.17 -30.15 -24.24
C ILE A 299 -15.10 -31.37 -24.38
N ARG A 300 -15.63 -31.62 -25.59
CA ARG A 300 -16.51 -32.77 -25.88
C ARG A 300 -15.79 -34.12 -25.74
N ASN A 301 -14.49 -34.19 -26.04
CA ASN A 301 -13.73 -35.44 -25.91
C ASN A 301 -13.28 -35.75 -24.47
N HIS A 302 -13.35 -34.79 -23.54
CA HIS A 302 -13.00 -34.97 -22.13
C HIS A 302 -14.20 -35.17 -21.17
N THR A 303 -15.42 -35.32 -21.70
CA THR A 303 -16.67 -35.41 -20.92
C THR A 303 -17.49 -36.69 -21.19
N SER A 304 -16.81 -37.85 -21.27
CA SER A 304 -17.44 -39.15 -21.58
C SER A 304 -16.92 -40.33 -20.73
N ASP A 305 -16.81 -40.17 -19.41
CA ASP A 305 -17.01 -41.27 -18.44
C ASP A 305 -17.09 -40.71 -17.01
N TYR A 306 -18.30 -40.50 -16.49
CA TYR A 306 -18.73 -40.65 -15.08
C TYR A 306 -20.18 -40.14 -14.94
N ASP A 307 -21.14 -41.04 -15.11
CA ASP A 307 -22.58 -40.77 -14.86
C ASP A 307 -22.96 -41.26 -13.44
N ASP A 308 -23.85 -40.54 -12.77
CA ASP A 308 -24.25 -40.75 -11.37
C ASP A 308 -25.51 -41.63 -11.26
N TYR A 309 -25.56 -42.55 -10.30
CA TYR A 309 -26.83 -43.02 -9.72
C TYR A 309 -26.70 -43.73 -8.36
N TYR A 310 -27.49 -43.28 -7.38
CA TYR A 310 -27.79 -43.99 -6.12
C TYR A 310 -28.65 -45.25 -6.36
N PRO A 311 -28.64 -46.20 -5.42
CA PRO A 311 -29.93 -46.70 -4.94
C PRO A 311 -30.01 -46.80 -3.41
N GLU A 312 -31.22 -46.57 -2.89
CA GLU A 312 -31.57 -46.81 -1.49
C GLU A 312 -31.92 -48.29 -1.24
N ASP A 313 -31.62 -48.72 -0.03
CA ASP A 313 -32.28 -49.70 0.85
C ASP A 313 -32.66 -51.14 0.43
N ASP A 314 -32.45 -51.99 1.44
CA ASP A 314 -33.32 -53.07 1.91
C ASP A 314 -33.05 -54.59 1.63
N HIS A 315 -33.13 -55.32 2.75
CA HIS A 315 -33.48 -56.74 2.96
C HIS A 315 -32.72 -57.92 2.26
N LYS A 316 -31.79 -58.48 3.06
CA LYS A 316 -31.76 -59.90 3.55
C LYS A 316 -31.21 -61.07 2.69
N GLU A 317 -30.62 -61.99 3.48
CA GLU A 317 -30.49 -63.45 3.34
C GLU A 317 -29.48 -64.11 2.35
N ASN A 318 -28.32 -64.45 2.94
CA ASN A 318 -27.94 -65.85 3.25
C ASN A 318 -27.11 -66.66 2.21
N THR A 319 -26.37 -67.64 2.77
CA THR A 319 -25.53 -68.68 2.14
C THR A 319 -24.21 -68.22 1.48
N MET A 320 -23.09 -68.96 1.50
CA MET A 320 -22.47 -70.00 2.35
C MET A 320 -21.46 -70.80 1.47
N ARG A 321 -20.15 -70.74 1.80
CA ARG A 321 -19.01 -71.69 1.55
C ARG A 321 -17.71 -70.95 1.17
N LEU A 322 -16.61 -71.08 1.92
CA LEU A 322 -15.71 -72.24 2.19
C LEU A 322 -14.66 -72.48 1.09
N ALA A 323 -13.45 -71.97 1.31
CA ALA A 323 -12.14 -72.65 1.25
C ALA A 323 -11.09 -71.66 1.82
N GLU A 324 -10.25 -71.89 2.84
CA GLU A 324 -9.48 -73.08 3.29
C GLU A 324 -8.15 -73.27 2.53
N THR A 325 -7.03 -72.87 3.17
CA THR A 325 -5.73 -73.61 3.23
C THR A 325 -4.78 -72.90 4.22
N ASP A 326 -4.12 -73.69 5.07
CA ASP A 326 -3.25 -73.27 6.19
C ASP A 326 -1.77 -73.06 5.77
N TYR A 327 -0.89 -72.65 6.71
CA TYR A 327 0.23 -73.48 7.25
C TYR A 327 1.17 -72.69 8.21
N TYR A 328 1.26 -73.14 9.48
CA TYR A 328 2.31 -73.08 10.55
C TYR A 328 3.36 -71.92 10.62
N ASP A 329 3.78 -71.35 11.77
CA ASP A 329 3.88 -71.74 13.21
C ASP A 329 5.25 -72.39 13.64
N ASP A 330 5.52 -72.45 14.95
CA ASP A 330 6.72 -72.94 15.71
C ASP A 330 7.72 -71.89 16.30
N GLU A 331 7.48 -71.53 17.57
CA GLU A 331 8.31 -71.65 18.82
C GLU A 331 9.74 -72.31 18.72
N ASP A 332 10.75 -72.18 19.64
CA ASP A 332 10.77 -71.74 21.05
C ASP A 332 12.19 -71.39 21.63
N ASP A 333 12.22 -70.75 22.83
CA ASP A 333 13.18 -70.74 23.98
C ASP A 333 14.74 -70.78 23.91
N LEU A 334 15.41 -69.92 24.74
CA LEU A 334 16.02 -70.29 26.05
C LEU A 334 16.74 -69.13 26.81
N ASP A 335 16.78 -69.21 28.16
CA ASP A 335 17.15 -68.18 29.16
C ASP A 335 18.65 -67.86 29.42
N ASP A 336 18.96 -66.72 30.10
CA ASP A 336 19.43 -66.66 31.52
C ASP A 336 19.52 -65.20 32.10
N ASP A 337 19.59 -65.06 33.44
CA ASP A 337 19.68 -63.85 34.32
C ASP A 337 20.49 -62.62 33.78
N GLY A 338 20.28 -61.33 34.15
CA GLY A 338 19.55 -60.64 35.25
C GLY A 338 20.32 -59.34 35.63
N TYR A 339 19.88 -58.31 36.39
CA TYR A 339 18.65 -57.96 37.13
C TYR A 339 18.47 -56.40 37.21
N VAL A 340 17.21 -55.92 37.14
CA VAL A 340 16.65 -54.69 37.79
C VAL A 340 17.26 -53.29 37.53
N ARG A 341 16.51 -52.44 36.80
CA ARG A 341 15.85 -51.25 37.42
C ARG A 341 14.72 -50.59 36.60
N ARG A 342 13.58 -50.39 37.28
CA ARG A 342 12.59 -49.29 37.12
C ARG A 342 11.79 -49.21 35.80
N GLY A 343 10.69 -49.96 35.74
CA GLY A 343 9.77 -49.97 34.58
C GLY A 343 8.71 -48.86 34.55
N ARG A 344 7.78 -49.00 33.60
CA ARG A 344 6.51 -48.27 33.45
C ARG A 344 5.51 -49.24 32.81
N HIS A 345 4.31 -49.39 33.38
CA HIS A 345 3.20 -50.09 32.73
C HIS A 345 2.63 -49.21 31.60
N SER A 346 2.13 -49.85 30.54
CA SER A 346 1.39 -49.18 29.47
C SER A 346 0.20 -50.05 29.07
N ASP A 347 -0.98 -49.68 29.56
CA ASP A 347 -2.25 -50.22 29.11
C ASP A 347 -2.91 -49.15 28.21
N TYR A 348 -3.31 -49.55 27.00
CA TYR A 348 -3.92 -48.68 25.99
C TYR A 348 -5.45 -48.64 26.21
N ASP A 349 -6.02 -47.45 26.34
CA ASP A 349 -7.48 -47.27 26.41
C ASP A 349 -7.90 -45.93 25.77
N GLY A 350 -8.97 -45.98 24.95
CA GLY A 350 -9.74 -44.86 24.39
C GLY A 350 -9.03 -43.66 23.72
N PRO A 351 -9.22 -43.39 22.40
CA PRO A 351 -8.89 -42.08 21.83
C PRO A 351 -9.75 -40.97 22.46
N THR A 352 -9.16 -39.80 22.71
CA THR A 352 -9.75 -38.74 23.54
C THR A 352 -10.48 -37.65 22.73
N ARG A 353 -11.24 -36.79 23.42
CA ARG A 353 -12.32 -35.94 22.88
C ARG A 353 -11.94 -34.85 21.85
N MET A 354 -10.67 -34.63 21.49
CA MET A 354 -10.27 -33.41 20.75
C MET A 354 -10.69 -33.38 19.27
N GLU A 355 -10.83 -34.53 18.59
CA GLU A 355 -11.17 -34.57 17.14
C GLU A 355 -12.65 -34.28 16.82
N LYS A 356 -13.47 -33.91 17.82
CA LYS A 356 -14.88 -33.52 17.61
C LYS A 356 -15.13 -32.01 17.58
N ILE A 357 -14.11 -31.18 17.81
CA ILE A 357 -14.27 -29.71 17.90
C ILE A 357 -13.98 -29.04 16.55
N THR A 358 -12.96 -29.49 15.83
CA THR A 358 -12.54 -28.94 14.53
C THR A 358 -13.59 -29.11 13.43
N THR A 359 -14.23 -30.28 13.36
CA THR A 359 -15.31 -30.58 12.40
C THR A 359 -16.59 -29.77 12.66
N VAL A 360 -16.81 -29.32 13.90
CA VAL A 360 -17.97 -28.50 14.25
C VAL A 360 -17.70 -27.02 13.94
N LEU A 361 -16.52 -26.50 14.29
CA LEU A 361 -16.10 -25.13 14.00
C LEU A 361 -16.12 -24.80 12.48
N SER A 362 -15.69 -25.75 11.65
CA SER A 362 -15.68 -25.59 10.19
C SER A 362 -17.09 -25.50 9.58
N ILE A 363 -18.07 -26.21 10.14
CA ILE A 363 -19.48 -26.11 9.73
C ILE A 363 -20.06 -24.73 10.09
N PHE A 364 -19.82 -24.23 11.31
CA PHE A 364 -20.31 -22.91 11.72
C PHE A 364 -19.67 -21.77 10.91
N ALA A 365 -18.36 -21.82 10.64
CA ALA A 365 -17.70 -20.84 9.77
C ALA A 365 -18.31 -20.81 8.35
N GLY A 366 -18.61 -21.98 7.77
CA GLY A 366 -19.30 -22.08 6.49
C GLY A 366 -20.70 -21.46 6.50
N ILE A 367 -21.49 -21.73 7.54
CA ILE A 367 -22.85 -21.17 7.69
C ILE A 367 -22.81 -19.64 7.83
N ILE A 368 -21.85 -19.09 8.58
CA ILE A 368 -21.68 -17.63 8.74
C ILE A 368 -21.30 -16.99 7.39
N ILE A 369 -20.36 -17.57 6.65
CA ILE A 369 -19.95 -17.06 5.34
C ILE A 369 -21.12 -17.11 4.33
N VAL A 370 -21.88 -18.21 4.30
CA VAL A 370 -23.09 -18.33 3.45
C VAL A 370 -24.16 -17.32 3.88
N GLY A 371 -24.36 -17.09 5.18
CA GLY A 371 -25.27 -16.06 5.70
C GLY A 371 -24.88 -14.65 5.26
N ILE A 372 -23.59 -14.30 5.32
CA ILE A 372 -23.06 -13.02 4.85
C ILE A 372 -23.24 -12.87 3.34
N ILE A 373 -22.97 -13.93 2.55
CA ILE A 373 -23.18 -13.93 1.09
C ILE A 373 -24.67 -13.75 0.75
N ILE A 374 -25.59 -14.42 1.46
CA ILE A 374 -27.04 -14.24 1.28
C ILE A 374 -27.47 -12.82 1.66
N PHE A 375 -26.97 -12.27 2.76
CA PHE A 375 -27.26 -10.90 3.19
C PHE A 375 -26.79 -9.86 2.15
N LEU A 376 -25.58 -10.02 1.61
CA LEU A 376 -25.07 -9.18 0.53
C LEU A 376 -25.86 -9.36 -0.77
N ALA A 377 -26.23 -10.59 -1.14
CA ALA A 377 -27.05 -10.88 -2.31
C ALA A 377 -28.43 -10.22 -2.22
N VAL A 378 -29.12 -10.32 -1.07
CA VAL A 378 -30.40 -9.65 -0.84
C VAL A 378 -30.26 -8.12 -0.93
N LYS A 379 -29.19 -7.56 -0.36
CA LYS A 379 -28.90 -6.11 -0.42
C LYS A 379 -28.58 -5.60 -1.83
N ILE A 380 -28.08 -6.46 -2.72
CA ILE A 380 -27.81 -6.15 -4.14
C ILE A 380 -29.07 -6.35 -5.00
N ILE A 381 -29.80 -7.45 -4.83
CA ILE A 381 -30.99 -7.80 -5.61
C ILE A 381 -32.16 -6.84 -5.30
N GLY A 382 -32.29 -6.39 -4.05
CA GLY A 382 -33.29 -5.40 -3.64
C GLY A 382 -33.17 -4.05 -4.35
N ASN A 383 -32.04 -3.76 -5.01
CA ASN A 383 -31.80 -2.49 -5.71
C ASN A 383 -31.87 -2.61 -7.24
N LYS A 384 -32.39 -3.73 -7.79
CA LYS A 384 -32.43 -3.97 -9.25
C LYS A 384 -33.62 -4.83 -9.72
N LEU A 385 -34.87 -4.43 -9.45
CA LEU A 385 -36.03 -5.04 -10.12
C LEU A 385 -37.28 -4.14 -10.28
N GLN A 386 -37.24 -3.22 -11.27
CA GLN A 386 -38.42 -2.87 -12.07
C GLN A 386 -38.04 -2.10 -13.34
N THR A 387 -38.53 -2.55 -14.49
CA THR A 387 -38.30 -1.97 -15.83
C THR A 387 -39.54 -2.23 -16.67
N GLY A 388 -40.06 -1.23 -17.39
CA GLY A 388 -41.19 -1.41 -18.32
C GLY A 388 -42.25 -0.30 -18.31
N ASP A 389 -42.06 0.69 -19.17
CA ASP A 389 -43.06 1.38 -20.01
C ASP A 389 -44.44 1.82 -19.48
N ALA A 390 -44.55 3.16 -19.33
CA ALA A 390 -45.53 4.13 -19.87
C ALA A 390 -46.89 3.67 -20.50
N PRO A 391 -47.92 4.55 -20.65
CA PRO A 391 -47.95 6.03 -20.52
C PRO A 391 -49.06 6.52 -19.51
N GLU A 392 -49.49 7.78 -19.34
CA GLU A 392 -49.54 9.00 -20.19
C GLU A 392 -49.31 10.34 -19.45
N SER A 393 -48.71 11.29 -20.18
CA SER A 393 -49.03 12.73 -20.30
C SER A 393 -49.61 13.54 -19.12
N GLY A 394 -48.85 14.51 -18.56
CA GLY A 394 -49.33 15.42 -17.50
C GLY A 394 -48.76 16.86 -17.40
N SER A 395 -47.75 17.24 -18.19
CA SER A 395 -47.23 18.62 -18.39
C SER A 395 -46.95 19.56 -17.19
N SER A 396 -45.65 19.69 -16.86
CA SER A 396 -44.91 20.97 -16.72
C SER A 396 -45.02 21.92 -15.49
N VAL A 397 -43.87 22.58 -15.23
CA VAL A 397 -43.60 23.83 -14.47
C VAL A 397 -43.05 23.75 -13.01
N VAL A 398 -41.73 23.59 -12.94
CA VAL A 398 -40.68 24.26 -12.12
C VAL A 398 -41.03 25.07 -10.84
N VAL A 399 -40.17 24.89 -9.81
CA VAL A 399 -39.58 25.85 -8.82
C VAL A 399 -39.74 25.42 -7.34
N ASN A 400 -38.59 25.20 -6.66
CA ASN A 400 -38.29 25.12 -5.21
C ASN A 400 -39.17 24.21 -4.32
N ASP A 401 -38.62 23.33 -3.47
CA ASP A 401 -37.71 23.61 -2.34
C ASP A 401 -36.84 22.37 -2.01
N THR A 402 -35.60 22.52 -1.53
CA THR A 402 -35.17 22.73 -0.12
C THR A 402 -35.50 21.55 0.82
N THR A 403 -34.43 20.87 1.25
CA THR A 403 -34.31 19.85 2.33
C THR A 403 -35.55 19.42 3.11
N THR A 404 -35.81 18.11 3.14
CA THR A 404 -36.39 17.46 4.33
C THR A 404 -35.87 16.03 4.49
N GLN A 405 -35.10 15.76 5.55
CA GLN A 405 -34.98 14.40 6.07
C GLN A 405 -36.31 14.05 6.74
N SER A 406 -37.12 13.20 6.11
CA SER A 406 -38.37 12.72 6.69
C SER A 406 -38.10 11.65 7.75
N ASN A 407 -37.69 12.08 8.94
CA ASN A 407 -37.62 11.25 10.14
C ASN A 407 -39.03 10.76 10.49
N THR A 408 -39.42 9.64 9.89
CA THR A 408 -40.62 8.87 10.21
C THR A 408 -40.14 7.61 10.93
N PRO A 409 -40.34 7.50 12.26
CA PRO A 409 -39.81 6.37 13.00
C PRO A 409 -40.56 5.11 12.59
N VAL A 410 -39.81 4.08 12.18
CA VAL A 410 -40.39 2.82 11.70
C VAL A 410 -40.91 2.02 12.90
N GLU A 411 -42.21 1.80 12.95
CA GLU A 411 -42.84 0.85 13.88
C GLU A 411 -42.60 -0.59 13.41
N VAL A 412 -42.09 -1.42 14.31
CA VAL A 412 -41.92 -2.88 14.13
C VAL A 412 -42.75 -3.62 15.17
N GLU A 413 -43.26 -4.81 14.82
CA GLU A 413 -44.03 -5.66 15.73
C GLU A 413 -43.13 -6.64 16.48
N MET A 414 -43.23 -6.64 17.81
CA MET A 414 -42.39 -7.46 18.69
C MET A 414 -42.62 -8.97 18.47
N PRO A 415 -41.57 -9.77 18.15
CA PRO A 415 -41.70 -11.22 17.96
C PRO A 415 -41.83 -11.96 19.30
N THR A 416 -42.20 -13.26 19.24
CA THR A 416 -42.21 -14.12 20.43
C THR A 416 -40.81 -14.65 20.71
N VAL A 417 -40.16 -14.09 21.74
CA VAL A 417 -38.78 -14.45 22.14
C VAL A 417 -38.68 -15.30 23.41
N VAL A 418 -39.71 -15.30 24.25
CA VAL A 418 -39.72 -16.07 25.51
C VAL A 418 -39.73 -17.58 25.22
N GLY A 419 -38.86 -18.33 25.89
CA GLY A 419 -38.62 -19.75 25.64
C GLY A 419 -37.70 -20.06 24.46
N SER A 420 -37.20 -19.04 23.75
CA SER A 420 -36.14 -19.20 22.73
C SER A 420 -34.75 -19.11 23.36
N ASP A 421 -33.73 -19.54 22.63
CA ASP A 421 -32.33 -19.24 22.93
C ASP A 421 -32.00 -17.76 22.73
N LEU A 422 -31.07 -17.25 23.54
CA LEU A 422 -30.64 -15.85 23.51
C LEU A 422 -30.07 -15.42 22.15
N GLU A 423 -29.35 -16.28 21.44
CA GLU A 423 -28.67 -15.92 20.19
C GLU A 423 -29.67 -15.70 19.05
N SER A 424 -30.59 -16.65 18.83
CA SER A 424 -31.66 -16.53 17.83
C SER A 424 -32.58 -15.35 18.13
N ALA A 425 -32.91 -15.10 19.40
CA ALA A 425 -33.70 -13.94 19.80
C ALA A 425 -32.98 -12.61 19.56
N ARG A 426 -31.68 -12.52 19.89
CA ARG A 426 -30.86 -11.32 19.65
C ARG A 426 -30.75 -11.01 18.17
N ASN A 427 -30.55 -12.03 17.33
CA ASN A 427 -30.54 -11.90 15.87
C ASN A 427 -31.91 -11.47 15.31
N ALA A 428 -33.01 -12.04 15.82
CA ALA A 428 -34.36 -11.67 15.40
C ALA A 428 -34.75 -10.23 15.76
N LEU A 429 -34.34 -9.74 16.93
CA LEU A 429 -34.59 -8.36 17.36
C LEU A 429 -33.67 -7.35 16.65
N ALA A 430 -32.39 -7.69 16.45
CA ALA A 430 -31.46 -6.87 15.67
C ALA A 430 -31.90 -6.72 14.21
N ALA A 431 -32.48 -7.76 13.60
CA ALA A 431 -33.06 -7.70 12.25
C ALA A 431 -34.28 -6.77 12.14
N LEU A 432 -34.94 -6.46 13.26
CA LEU A 432 -36.01 -5.44 13.36
C LEU A 432 -35.46 -4.05 13.75
N GLY A 433 -34.13 -3.90 13.87
CA GLY A 433 -33.48 -2.67 14.31
C GLY A 433 -33.84 -2.32 15.75
N LEU A 434 -33.87 -3.30 16.65
CA LEU A 434 -34.10 -3.13 18.09
C LEU A 434 -32.83 -3.44 18.88
N ASN A 435 -32.60 -2.69 19.95
CA ASN A 435 -31.45 -2.88 20.83
C ASN A 435 -31.80 -3.91 21.91
N VAL A 436 -30.87 -4.82 22.22
CA VAL A 436 -31.12 -5.93 23.16
C VAL A 436 -30.24 -5.80 24.40
N LEU A 437 -30.90 -5.65 25.55
CA LEU A 437 -30.30 -5.69 26.89
C LEU A 437 -30.61 -7.06 27.52
N VAL A 438 -29.70 -7.59 28.33
CA VAL A 438 -29.76 -8.99 28.81
C VAL A 438 -29.48 -9.06 30.31
N ASP A 439 -30.53 -9.31 31.08
CA ASP A 439 -30.46 -9.69 32.49
C ASP A 439 -30.35 -11.22 32.62
N PHE A 440 -29.80 -11.68 33.75
CA PHE A 440 -29.72 -13.11 34.07
C PHE A 440 -30.40 -13.42 35.40
N GLN A 441 -31.17 -14.51 35.43
CA GLN A 441 -31.82 -15.06 36.61
C GLN A 441 -31.47 -16.54 36.78
N GLU A 442 -31.12 -16.93 38.00
CA GLU A 442 -30.89 -18.34 38.36
C GLU A 442 -32.20 -19.14 38.24
N SER A 443 -32.15 -20.29 37.57
CA SER A 443 -33.25 -21.26 37.52
C SER A 443 -32.72 -22.68 37.53
N ASP A 444 -33.31 -23.51 38.40
CA ASP A 444 -33.15 -24.96 38.45
C ASP A 444 -34.08 -25.70 37.46
N THR A 445 -35.04 -24.98 36.88
CA THR A 445 -36.11 -25.54 36.02
C THR A 445 -36.04 -25.14 34.54
N ILE A 446 -35.33 -24.06 34.20
CA ILE A 446 -35.18 -23.57 32.82
C ILE A 446 -33.70 -23.68 32.43
N ALA A 447 -33.43 -24.34 31.30
CA ALA A 447 -32.06 -24.58 30.83
C ALA A 447 -31.30 -23.25 30.59
N SER A 448 -30.00 -23.28 30.88
CA SER A 448 -29.11 -22.12 30.72
C SER A 448 -29.11 -21.60 29.28
N GLY A 449 -29.13 -20.27 29.10
CA GLY A 449 -29.18 -19.60 27.79
C GLY A 449 -30.58 -19.43 27.18
N ILE A 450 -31.63 -19.95 27.83
CA ILE A 450 -33.03 -19.80 27.40
C ILE A 450 -33.68 -18.57 28.06
N ILE A 451 -34.47 -17.81 27.30
CA ILE A 451 -35.16 -16.61 27.78
C ILE A 451 -36.36 -16.99 28.67
N ILE A 452 -36.29 -16.58 29.94
CA ILE A 452 -37.33 -16.73 30.97
C ILE A 452 -38.48 -15.74 30.72
N SER A 453 -38.15 -14.47 30.42
CA SER A 453 -39.15 -13.43 30.15
C SER A 453 -38.57 -12.27 29.34
N CYS A 454 -39.45 -11.40 28.85
CA CYS A 454 -39.13 -10.18 28.12
C CYS A 454 -40.07 -9.07 28.61
N ASP A 455 -39.58 -7.83 28.67
CA ASP A 455 -40.36 -6.67 29.12
C ASP A 455 -41.44 -6.24 28.11
N VAL A 456 -41.15 -6.32 26.81
CA VAL A 456 -42.12 -6.08 25.74
C VAL A 456 -42.90 -7.36 25.39
N GLN A 457 -44.23 -7.28 25.35
CA GLN A 457 -45.09 -8.40 24.96
C GLN A 457 -45.11 -8.64 23.44
N PRO A 458 -45.18 -9.89 22.95
CA PRO A 458 -45.29 -10.19 21.52
C PRO A 458 -46.50 -9.53 20.87
N GLY A 459 -46.34 -9.03 19.64
CA GLY A 459 -47.35 -8.28 18.90
C GLY A 459 -47.46 -6.79 19.28
N THR A 460 -46.68 -6.31 20.27
CA THR A 460 -46.59 -4.87 20.58
C THR A 460 -45.86 -4.13 19.46
N LYS A 461 -46.38 -2.99 19.01
CA LYS A 461 -45.67 -2.08 18.10
C LYS A 461 -44.71 -1.19 18.87
N ILE A 462 -43.45 -1.21 18.49
CA ILE A 462 -42.35 -0.44 19.08
C ILE A 462 -41.51 0.20 17.98
N LEU A 463 -40.83 1.30 18.28
CA LEU A 463 -40.03 2.04 17.30
C LEU A 463 -38.67 1.35 17.13
N SER A 464 -38.15 1.29 15.91
CA SER A 464 -36.73 0.95 15.70
C SER A 464 -35.82 1.89 16.51
N GLY A 465 -34.78 1.32 17.13
CA GLY A 465 -33.93 1.99 18.12
C GLY A 465 -34.41 1.86 19.57
N THR A 466 -35.55 1.22 19.84
CA THR A 466 -36.02 0.93 21.21
C THR A 466 -35.18 -0.18 21.85
N ASN A 467 -34.86 -0.02 23.14
CA ASN A 467 -34.22 -1.06 23.95
C ASN A 467 -35.26 -2.06 24.48
N VAL A 468 -34.96 -3.35 24.36
CA VAL A 468 -35.77 -4.47 24.86
C VAL A 468 -34.95 -5.25 25.88
N ASN A 469 -35.51 -5.54 27.05
CA ASN A 469 -34.83 -6.26 28.13
C ASN A 469 -35.25 -7.73 28.14
N LEU A 470 -34.29 -8.64 28.00
CA LEU A 470 -34.48 -10.08 28.05
C LEU A 470 -33.93 -10.65 29.35
N MET A 471 -34.77 -11.36 30.10
CA MET A 471 -34.35 -12.12 31.29
C MET A 471 -34.00 -13.54 30.86
N VAL A 472 -32.75 -13.97 31.05
CA VAL A 472 -32.22 -15.26 30.59
C VAL A 472 -31.89 -16.17 31.76
N SER A 473 -32.15 -17.47 31.63
CA SER A 473 -31.71 -18.44 32.63
C SER A 473 -30.19 -18.55 32.60
N SER A 474 -29.53 -18.34 33.74
CA SER A 474 -28.11 -18.65 33.89
C SER A 474 -27.86 -20.13 34.21
N GLY A 475 -28.88 -20.87 34.68
CA GLY A 475 -28.75 -22.24 35.18
C GLY A 475 -27.90 -22.34 36.45
N THR A 476 -27.58 -23.57 36.87
CA THR A 476 -26.88 -23.84 38.14
C THR A 476 -25.34 -23.67 38.10
N ASP A 477 -24.75 -23.46 36.92
CA ASP A 477 -23.30 -23.32 36.71
C ASP A 477 -22.90 -21.87 36.30
N SER A 478 -23.59 -20.87 36.88
CA SER A 478 -23.37 -19.45 36.63
C SER A 478 -22.07 -18.89 37.22
N VAL A 479 -21.55 -17.81 36.63
CA VAL A 479 -20.35 -17.06 37.04
C VAL A 479 -20.67 -15.57 37.14
N GLU A 480 -20.11 -14.90 38.14
CA GLU A 480 -20.22 -13.45 38.34
C GLU A 480 -19.49 -12.69 37.22
N MET A 481 -20.18 -11.76 36.56
CA MET A 481 -19.65 -10.95 35.46
C MET A 481 -18.55 -10.00 35.97
N PRO A 482 -17.29 -10.10 35.49
CA PRO A 482 -16.23 -9.18 35.90
C PRO A 482 -16.51 -7.74 35.51
N ASP A 483 -16.09 -6.80 36.35
CA ASP A 483 -15.96 -5.39 35.97
C ASP A 483 -14.74 -5.19 35.07
N VAL A 484 -14.97 -4.67 33.86
CA VAL A 484 -13.94 -4.25 32.92
C VAL A 484 -14.14 -2.83 32.40
N VAL A 485 -15.07 -2.06 32.95
CA VAL A 485 -15.27 -0.66 32.59
C VAL A 485 -14.05 0.17 33.02
N GLY A 486 -13.60 1.10 32.17
CA GLY A 486 -12.41 1.91 32.44
C GLY A 486 -11.09 1.14 32.41
N LYS A 487 -11.06 -0.13 31.99
CA LYS A 487 -9.81 -0.89 31.72
C LYS A 487 -9.36 -0.75 30.26
N PRO A 488 -8.07 -0.96 29.95
CA PRO A 488 -7.61 -1.15 28.58
C PRO A 488 -8.29 -2.35 27.92
N ILE A 489 -8.60 -2.27 26.63
CA ILE A 489 -9.27 -3.34 25.85
C ILE A 489 -8.59 -4.72 25.99
N SER A 490 -7.25 -4.75 26.10
CA SER A 490 -6.47 -5.98 26.25
C SER A 490 -6.64 -6.65 27.62
N GLU A 491 -6.71 -5.86 28.70
CA GLU A 491 -6.99 -6.35 30.05
C GLU A 491 -8.46 -6.78 30.18
N ALA A 492 -9.37 -6.01 29.56
CA ALA A 492 -10.80 -6.30 29.53
C ALA A 492 -11.10 -7.67 28.88
N LYS A 493 -10.60 -7.90 27.66
CA LYS A 493 -10.78 -9.17 26.94
C LYS A 493 -10.24 -10.35 27.73
N LEU A 494 -8.99 -10.27 28.19
CA LEU A 494 -8.35 -11.33 28.97
C LEU A 494 -9.08 -11.63 30.29
N THR A 495 -9.65 -10.60 30.96
CA THR A 495 -10.43 -10.80 32.19
C THR A 495 -11.73 -11.58 31.92
N LEU A 496 -12.45 -11.24 30.84
CA LEU A 496 -13.72 -11.89 30.48
C LEU A 496 -13.50 -13.32 29.94
N GLU A 497 -12.49 -13.51 29.09
CA GLU A 497 -12.11 -14.81 28.52
C GLU A 497 -11.67 -15.81 29.62
N LEU A 498 -10.89 -15.36 30.62
CA LEU A 498 -10.49 -16.21 31.75
C LEU A 498 -11.65 -16.59 32.68
N SER A 499 -12.69 -15.74 32.78
CA SER A 499 -13.94 -16.09 33.48
C SER A 499 -14.83 -17.04 32.67
N GLY A 500 -14.49 -17.31 31.41
CA GLY A 500 -15.20 -18.23 30.53
C GLY A 500 -16.29 -17.58 29.69
N PHE A 501 -16.19 -16.28 29.42
CA PHE A 501 -17.09 -15.55 28.53
C PHE A 501 -16.49 -15.34 27.13
N THR A 502 -17.33 -15.17 26.12
CA THR A 502 -16.92 -14.78 24.76
C THR A 502 -16.97 -13.25 24.65
N VAL A 503 -16.03 -12.59 23.97
CA VAL A 503 -15.98 -11.10 23.95
C VAL A 503 -16.18 -10.53 22.54
N MET A 504 -17.18 -9.67 22.40
CA MET A 504 -17.42 -8.81 21.23
C MET A 504 -16.98 -7.39 21.57
N ALA A 505 -16.36 -6.66 20.64
CA ALA A 505 -15.93 -5.29 20.85
C ALA A 505 -16.53 -4.36 19.79
N GLU A 506 -17.06 -3.23 20.24
CA GLU A 506 -17.65 -2.15 19.44
C GLU A 506 -16.91 -0.83 19.76
N GLU A 507 -16.92 0.13 18.83
CA GLU A 507 -16.16 1.38 18.96
C GLU A 507 -17.09 2.60 19.05
N ALA A 508 -16.75 3.55 19.94
CA ALA A 508 -17.49 4.81 20.09
C ALA A 508 -16.55 5.98 20.46
N SER A 509 -16.91 7.19 20.04
CA SER A 509 -16.21 8.43 20.44
C SER A 509 -16.49 8.75 21.91
N SER A 510 -15.48 9.23 22.64
CA SER A 510 -15.65 9.74 24.01
C SER A 510 -14.65 10.85 24.32
N ASP A 511 -15.17 11.96 24.87
CA ASP A 511 -14.38 13.07 25.37
C ASP A 511 -13.86 12.83 26.80
N GLU A 512 -14.42 11.83 27.51
CA GLU A 512 -14.11 11.53 28.91
C GLU A 512 -13.25 10.26 29.10
N VAL A 513 -13.41 9.26 28.22
CA VAL A 513 -12.70 7.97 28.29
C VAL A 513 -11.52 7.95 27.32
N PRO A 514 -10.27 7.73 27.77
CA PRO A 514 -9.10 7.71 26.88
C PRO A 514 -9.17 6.65 25.77
N GLN A 515 -8.57 6.94 24.62
CA GLN A 515 -8.55 6.02 23.47
C GLN A 515 -8.00 4.63 23.85
N GLY A 516 -8.70 3.56 23.43
CA GLY A 516 -8.35 2.17 23.72
C GLY A 516 -8.83 1.62 25.07
N TYR A 517 -9.57 2.42 25.86
CA TYR A 517 -10.19 2.00 27.11
C TYR A 517 -11.69 1.70 26.92
N VAL A 518 -12.23 0.81 27.76
CA VAL A 518 -13.64 0.41 27.75
C VAL A 518 -14.52 1.52 28.34
N ILE A 519 -15.46 2.01 27.53
CA ILE A 519 -16.52 2.97 27.93
C ILE A 519 -17.63 2.26 28.71
N SER A 520 -18.05 1.08 28.25
CA SER A 520 -19.15 0.30 28.84
C SER A 520 -19.07 -1.18 28.49
N GLN A 521 -19.79 -2.02 29.23
CA GLN A 521 -19.94 -3.45 28.97
C GLN A 521 -21.43 -3.86 29.05
N ASN A 522 -21.77 -5.00 28.44
CA ASN A 522 -23.08 -5.65 28.52
C ASN A 522 -22.88 -7.17 28.42
N PRO A 523 -23.22 -7.99 29.44
CA PRO A 523 -23.93 -7.63 30.68
C PRO A 523 -23.13 -6.76 31.66
N ASP A 524 -23.85 -6.11 32.56
CA ASP A 524 -23.28 -5.26 33.62
C ASP A 524 -22.41 -6.04 34.62
N PRO A 525 -21.44 -5.38 35.29
CA PRO A 525 -20.62 -5.99 36.33
C PRO A 525 -21.45 -6.58 37.48
N GLY A 526 -21.04 -7.75 37.99
CA GLY A 526 -21.69 -8.45 39.10
C GLY A 526 -22.93 -9.28 38.73
N VAL A 527 -23.37 -9.27 37.46
CA VAL A 527 -24.49 -10.11 37.00
C VAL A 527 -24.06 -11.58 36.91
N MET A 528 -24.87 -12.51 37.41
CA MET A 528 -24.57 -13.95 37.40
C MET A 528 -24.93 -14.60 36.05
N ALA A 529 -24.02 -14.52 35.07
CA ALA A 529 -24.20 -15.02 33.71
C ALA A 529 -23.66 -16.46 33.52
N ALA A 530 -24.08 -17.12 32.44
CA ALA A 530 -23.60 -18.47 32.11
C ALA A 530 -22.26 -18.46 31.35
N LYS A 531 -21.41 -19.47 31.58
CA LYS A 531 -20.18 -19.65 30.79
C LYS A 531 -20.50 -19.84 29.31
N GLY A 532 -19.70 -19.22 28.44
CA GLY A 532 -19.87 -19.19 26.99
C GLY A 532 -20.65 -17.97 26.46
N VAL A 533 -21.42 -17.29 27.30
CA VAL A 533 -22.20 -16.09 26.92
C VAL A 533 -21.29 -15.01 26.30
N ALA A 534 -21.81 -14.35 25.26
CA ALA A 534 -21.15 -13.23 24.60
C ALA A 534 -21.37 -11.92 25.37
N VAL A 535 -20.27 -11.30 25.78
CA VAL A 535 -20.19 -9.99 26.43
C VAL A 535 -19.75 -8.96 25.40
N THR A 536 -20.53 -7.89 25.25
CA THR A 536 -20.20 -6.76 24.37
C THR A 536 -19.48 -5.69 25.18
N ILE A 537 -18.32 -5.22 24.71
CA ILE A 537 -17.60 -4.07 25.30
C ILE A 537 -17.51 -2.92 24.28
N THR A 538 -17.84 -1.71 24.72
CA THR A 538 -17.70 -0.48 23.93
C THR A 538 -16.35 0.15 24.23
N VAL A 539 -15.56 0.50 23.23
CA VAL A 539 -14.19 1.00 23.37
C VAL A 539 -14.05 2.41 22.81
N SER A 540 -13.34 3.28 23.54
CA SER A 540 -13.15 4.68 23.13
C SER A 540 -12.19 4.82 21.95
N VAL A 541 -12.60 5.57 20.93
CA VAL A 541 -11.72 6.09 19.88
C VAL A 541 -11.21 7.51 20.16
N GLY A 542 -11.68 8.15 21.24
CA GLY A 542 -11.33 9.52 21.64
C GLY A 542 -12.33 10.61 21.20
N PRO A 543 -11.99 11.90 21.40
CA PRO A 543 -12.83 13.06 21.08
C PRO A 543 -12.80 13.43 19.59
N THR A 544 -13.89 14.03 19.09
CA THR A 544 -14.15 14.12 17.64
C THR A 544 -13.82 15.47 16.98
N ASP A 545 -13.50 16.54 17.74
CA ASP A 545 -13.51 17.93 17.24
C ASP A 545 -12.10 18.59 17.21
N VAL A 546 -11.14 17.97 16.52
CA VAL A 546 -9.81 18.56 16.27
C VAL A 546 -9.88 19.58 15.12
N LYS A 547 -9.55 20.84 15.41
CA LYS A 547 -9.54 21.93 14.43
C LYS A 547 -8.13 22.39 14.10
N VAL A 548 -7.85 22.48 12.81
CA VAL A 548 -6.56 22.85 12.23
C VAL A 548 -6.60 24.24 11.61
N LYS A 549 -5.43 24.88 11.53
CA LYS A 549 -5.28 26.25 11.04
C LYS A 549 -4.92 26.21 9.55
N VAL A 550 -5.67 26.93 8.73
CA VAL A 550 -5.40 27.05 7.29
C VAL A 550 -4.09 27.82 7.07
N PRO A 551 -3.11 27.24 6.34
CA PRO A 551 -1.87 27.91 6.00
C PRO A 551 -2.06 28.93 4.86
N GLY A 552 -1.08 29.81 4.69
CA GLY A 552 -0.99 30.67 3.50
C GLY A 552 -0.16 29.96 2.44
N ILE A 553 -0.78 29.64 1.31
CA ILE A 553 -0.13 28.93 0.17
C ILE A 553 0.04 29.82 -1.07
N ILE A 554 -0.55 31.01 -1.10
CA ILE A 554 -0.40 31.98 -2.20
C ILE A 554 1.08 32.35 -2.38
N GLY A 555 1.58 32.22 -3.62
CA GLY A 555 2.97 32.46 -4.00
C GLY A 555 3.93 31.29 -3.79
N MET A 556 3.47 30.15 -3.24
CA MET A 556 4.23 28.89 -3.26
C MET A 556 4.15 28.23 -4.64
N GLU A 557 5.08 27.33 -4.96
CA GLU A 557 4.93 26.40 -6.09
C GLU A 557 3.80 25.40 -5.80
N GLU A 558 3.13 24.87 -6.84
CA GLU A 558 1.99 23.96 -6.71
C GLU A 558 2.26 22.77 -5.76
N ALA A 559 3.45 22.16 -5.88
CA ALA A 559 3.87 21.03 -5.03
C ALA A 559 4.04 21.44 -3.56
N ASP A 560 4.68 22.57 -3.29
CA ASP A 560 4.89 23.09 -1.93
C ASP A 560 3.56 23.49 -1.28
N ALA A 561 2.63 24.07 -2.04
CA ALA A 561 1.28 24.37 -1.59
C ALA A 561 0.50 23.09 -1.21
N THR A 562 0.54 22.07 -2.07
CA THR A 562 -0.06 20.75 -1.82
C THR A 562 0.52 20.11 -0.55
N VAL A 563 1.85 20.09 -0.39
CA VAL A 563 2.50 19.57 0.82
C VAL A 563 2.08 20.37 2.06
N THR A 564 2.13 21.70 1.98
CA THR A 564 1.81 22.59 3.11
C THR A 564 0.36 22.39 3.62
N CYS A 565 -0.61 22.17 2.73
CA CYS A 565 -1.97 21.81 3.13
C CYS A 565 -2.04 20.43 3.80
N ILE A 566 -1.41 19.41 3.22
CA ILE A 566 -1.41 18.05 3.76
C ILE A 566 -0.73 17.98 5.15
N GLU A 567 0.37 18.71 5.35
CA GLU A 567 1.05 18.83 6.65
C GLU A 567 0.21 19.53 7.74
N ASN A 568 -0.86 20.25 7.36
CA ASN A 568 -1.81 20.88 8.29
C ASN A 568 -3.15 20.12 8.36
N ASP A 569 -3.16 18.83 8.00
CA ASP A 569 -4.33 17.93 7.94
C ASP A 569 -5.48 18.44 7.02
N LEU A 570 -5.15 19.13 5.92
CA LEU A 570 -6.14 19.61 4.94
C LEU A 570 -6.15 18.74 3.68
N GLY A 571 -7.34 18.57 3.12
CA GLY A 571 -7.51 17.92 1.81
C GLY A 571 -7.24 18.90 0.67
N ILE A 572 -6.79 18.39 -0.48
CA ILE A 572 -6.73 19.15 -1.73
C ILE A 572 -7.97 18.86 -2.58
N GLY A 573 -8.56 19.92 -3.12
CA GLY A 573 -9.73 19.89 -3.98
C GLY A 573 -9.37 20.12 -5.44
N HIS A 574 -10.07 21.06 -6.08
CA HIS A 574 -9.80 21.43 -7.46
C HIS A 574 -8.60 22.39 -7.55
N ILE A 575 -7.57 21.97 -8.28
CA ILE A 575 -6.51 22.85 -8.76
C ILE A 575 -6.92 23.36 -10.14
N THR A 576 -6.88 24.67 -10.36
CA THR A 576 -7.27 25.30 -11.64
C THR A 576 -6.21 26.27 -12.15
N TYR A 577 -5.81 26.11 -13.42
CA TYR A 577 -4.77 26.93 -14.04
C TYR A 577 -5.35 28.20 -14.67
N VAL A 578 -4.81 29.37 -14.29
CA VAL A 578 -5.27 30.69 -14.72
C VAL A 578 -4.10 31.55 -15.23
N PRO A 579 -4.28 32.41 -16.25
CA PRO A 579 -3.25 33.37 -16.63
C PRO A 579 -2.93 34.35 -15.51
N SER A 580 -1.66 34.72 -15.33
CA SER A 580 -1.27 35.73 -14.35
C SER A 580 -0.01 36.50 -14.78
N ASP A 581 -0.13 37.83 -14.79
CA ASP A 581 1.02 38.75 -14.93
C ASP A 581 1.68 39.06 -13.57
N ILE A 582 1.12 38.55 -12.46
CA ILE A 582 1.57 38.83 -11.08
C ILE A 582 2.35 37.65 -10.50
N TYR A 583 1.87 36.42 -10.74
CA TYR A 583 2.43 35.19 -10.20
C TYR A 583 3.20 34.40 -11.28
N PRO A 584 4.46 33.97 -11.04
CA PRO A 584 5.21 33.14 -11.98
C PRO A 584 4.48 31.84 -12.36
N GLU A 585 4.66 31.39 -13.60
CA GLU A 585 4.13 30.11 -14.12
C GLU A 585 4.52 28.95 -13.17
N GLY A 586 3.52 28.19 -12.68
CA GLY A 586 3.69 27.13 -11.66
C GLY A 586 3.46 27.54 -10.20
N THR A 587 3.20 28.82 -9.89
CA THR A 587 2.92 29.29 -8.51
C THR A 587 1.45 29.60 -8.23
N VAL A 588 1.03 29.46 -6.97
CA VAL A 588 -0.37 29.63 -6.54
C VAL A 588 -0.80 31.10 -6.51
N CYS A 589 -1.86 31.42 -7.24
CA CYS A 589 -2.49 32.74 -7.34
C CYS A 589 -3.50 33.03 -6.21
N SER A 590 -4.30 32.03 -5.82
CA SER A 590 -5.41 32.19 -4.87
C SER A 590 -5.71 30.87 -4.15
N GLN A 591 -6.40 30.92 -3.01
CA GLN A 591 -6.83 29.74 -2.22
C GLN A 591 -8.27 29.93 -1.72
N SER A 592 -9.09 28.86 -1.71
CA SER A 592 -10.53 28.96 -1.46
C SER A 592 -10.91 29.28 0.00
N ILE A 593 -10.04 28.94 0.96
CA ILE A 593 -10.16 29.35 2.37
C ILE A 593 -8.93 30.19 2.76
N ALA A 594 -9.18 31.35 3.36
CA ALA A 594 -8.13 32.31 3.72
C ALA A 594 -7.19 31.79 4.82
N GLU A 595 -5.90 32.15 4.71
CA GLU A 595 -4.89 31.90 5.75
C GLU A 595 -5.38 32.32 7.14
N GLY A 596 -5.08 31.51 8.15
CA GLY A 596 -5.38 31.81 9.55
C GLY A 596 -6.80 31.47 9.99
N SER A 597 -7.66 31.03 9.07
CA SER A 597 -8.94 30.38 9.38
C SER A 597 -8.72 29.10 10.17
N PHE A 598 -9.71 28.69 10.98
CA PHE A 598 -9.72 27.39 11.65
C PHE A 598 -10.84 26.52 11.09
N VAL A 599 -10.51 25.30 10.68
CA VAL A 599 -11.40 24.35 10.01
C VAL A 599 -11.20 22.94 10.60
N GLY A 600 -12.05 21.97 10.25
CA GLY A 600 -11.87 20.58 10.68
C GLY A 600 -10.75 19.87 9.92
N GLN A 601 -10.13 18.85 10.52
CA GLN A 601 -9.23 17.96 9.78
C GLN A 601 -9.94 17.35 8.56
N GLY A 602 -9.24 17.21 7.44
CA GLY A 602 -9.78 16.76 6.16
C GLY A 602 -10.58 17.83 5.39
N THR A 603 -10.67 19.08 5.87
CA THR A 603 -11.32 20.16 5.11
C THR A 603 -10.59 20.39 3.78
N ILE A 604 -11.35 20.43 2.69
CA ILE A 604 -10.84 20.56 1.33
C ILE A 604 -10.47 22.03 1.03
N ILE A 605 -9.29 22.24 0.46
CA ILE A 605 -8.80 23.51 -0.08
C ILE A 605 -8.68 23.37 -1.60
N ASP A 606 -9.36 24.26 -2.32
CA ASP A 606 -9.21 24.47 -3.77
C ASP A 606 -8.25 25.66 -3.96
N PHE A 607 -7.46 25.66 -5.03
CA PHE A 607 -6.54 26.77 -5.29
C PHE A 607 -6.23 26.97 -6.78
N GLU A 608 -5.92 28.21 -7.16
CA GLU A 608 -5.59 28.58 -8.54
C GLU A 608 -4.07 28.63 -8.72
N VAL A 609 -3.55 28.12 -9.83
CA VAL A 609 -2.11 28.13 -10.19
C VAL A 609 -1.90 28.95 -11.45
N SER A 610 -0.83 29.73 -11.49
CA SER A 610 -0.46 30.55 -12.66
C SER A 610 -0.01 29.68 -13.83
N SER A 611 -0.65 29.87 -15.00
CA SER A 611 -0.17 29.39 -16.30
C SER A 611 0.77 30.38 -17.01
N GLY A 612 1.28 31.37 -16.27
CA GLY A 612 2.09 32.48 -16.76
C GLY A 612 1.26 33.62 -17.37
N ALA A 613 1.96 34.65 -17.87
CA ALA A 613 1.36 35.83 -18.48
C ALA A 613 0.56 35.51 -19.76
N GLU A 614 -0.41 36.34 -20.10
CA GLU A 614 -1.34 36.06 -21.20
C GLU A 614 -0.65 36.11 -22.59
N LYS A 615 -0.54 34.94 -23.24
CA LYS A 615 0.22 34.73 -24.49
C LYS A 615 -0.59 35.18 -25.72
N HIS A 616 -0.77 36.50 -25.88
CA HIS A 616 -1.41 37.09 -27.06
C HIS A 616 -0.68 36.77 -28.37
N THR A 617 -1.43 36.51 -29.43
CA THR A 617 -0.95 36.37 -30.81
C THR A 617 -1.42 37.54 -31.68
N TYR A 618 -0.75 37.78 -32.82
CA TYR A 618 -0.98 38.92 -33.68
C TYR A 618 -1.03 38.55 -35.17
N LYS A 619 -1.92 39.24 -35.91
CA LYS A 619 -2.12 39.17 -37.36
C LYS A 619 -1.59 40.42 -38.06
N CYS A 620 -0.93 40.24 -39.20
CA CYS A 620 -0.45 41.32 -40.05
C CYS A 620 -1.00 41.16 -41.48
N ASN A 621 -2.00 41.96 -41.84
CA ASN A 621 -2.47 42.10 -43.21
C ASN A 621 -1.60 43.15 -43.93
N LEU A 622 -0.42 42.75 -44.41
CA LEU A 622 0.55 43.65 -45.00
C LEU A 622 0.10 44.11 -46.39
N ASN A 623 -0.03 45.42 -46.58
CA ASN A 623 -0.32 46.05 -47.87
C ASN A 623 0.77 47.10 -48.16
N VAL A 624 1.74 46.74 -49.01
CA VAL A 624 2.88 47.59 -49.34
C VAL A 624 2.56 48.37 -50.61
N THR A 625 2.39 49.69 -50.48
CA THR A 625 2.36 50.64 -51.60
C THR A 625 3.77 50.82 -52.20
N PRO A 626 3.92 51.24 -53.47
CA PRO A 626 5.25 51.46 -54.05
C PRO A 626 6.01 52.56 -53.28
N PRO A 627 7.35 52.60 -53.38
CA PRO A 627 8.14 53.71 -52.83
C PRO A 627 7.67 55.06 -53.35
N THR A 628 7.42 56.01 -52.45
CA THR A 628 7.07 57.39 -52.81
C THR A 628 8.33 58.21 -53.10
N ALA A 629 8.19 59.30 -53.87
CA ALA A 629 9.30 60.22 -54.16
C ALA A 629 9.90 60.92 -52.91
N ALA A 630 9.23 60.85 -51.76
CA ALA A 630 9.74 61.35 -50.48
C ALA A 630 10.60 60.30 -49.74
N GLU A 631 10.26 59.02 -49.85
CA GLU A 631 11.05 57.90 -49.29
C GLU A 631 12.22 57.52 -50.20
N ALA A 632 12.02 57.64 -51.51
CA ALA A 632 12.89 57.14 -52.55
C ALA A 632 12.86 58.05 -53.79
N PRO A 633 13.52 59.23 -53.77
CA PRO A 633 13.48 60.19 -54.88
C PRO A 633 14.08 59.66 -56.18
N ASP A 634 14.97 58.66 -56.11
CA ASP A 634 15.63 58.02 -57.26
C ASP A 634 14.95 56.71 -57.70
N TYR A 635 13.81 56.33 -57.12
CA TYR A 635 13.11 55.10 -57.49
C TYR A 635 12.31 55.27 -58.81
N ILE A 636 12.56 54.36 -59.75
CA ILE A 636 11.83 54.28 -61.03
C ILE A 636 10.78 53.17 -60.93
N PRO A 637 9.48 53.44 -61.16
CA PRO A 637 8.44 52.42 -61.17
C PRO A 637 8.74 51.25 -62.12
N GLY A 638 8.61 50.01 -61.62
CA GLY A 638 8.93 48.78 -62.35
C GLY A 638 10.36 48.25 -62.13
N THR A 639 11.16 48.93 -61.31
CA THR A 639 12.44 48.41 -60.79
C THR A 639 12.20 47.24 -59.83
N ASP A 640 13.13 46.29 -59.73
CA ASP A 640 13.12 45.26 -58.68
C ASP A 640 13.23 45.89 -57.28
N VAL A 641 12.30 45.54 -56.39
CA VAL A 641 12.29 45.98 -54.99
C VAL A 641 12.22 44.77 -54.07
N ARG A 642 13.22 44.62 -53.20
CA ARG A 642 13.24 43.63 -52.12
C ARG A 642 12.51 44.15 -50.90
N LEU A 643 11.56 43.38 -50.41
CA LEU A 643 10.72 43.62 -49.24
C LEU A 643 11.10 42.62 -48.15
N ARG A 644 11.61 43.10 -47.01
CA ARG A 644 12.00 42.26 -45.87
C ARG A 644 11.35 42.75 -44.57
N LEU A 645 10.37 42.01 -44.04
CA LEU A 645 9.69 42.30 -42.77
C LEU A 645 10.31 41.46 -41.66
N VAL A 646 10.72 42.11 -40.58
CA VAL A 646 11.22 41.45 -39.35
C VAL A 646 10.38 41.93 -38.18
N GLY A 647 9.87 41.01 -37.36
CA GLY A 647 9.16 41.33 -36.12
C GLY A 647 10.07 41.98 -35.07
N SER A 648 9.48 42.60 -34.05
CA SER A 648 10.19 43.14 -32.89
C SER A 648 10.79 42.05 -31.99
N ASP A 649 10.34 40.79 -32.16
CA ASP A 649 10.97 39.56 -31.68
C ASP A 649 12.25 39.15 -32.45
N GLY A 650 12.58 39.85 -33.54
CA GLY A 650 13.69 39.53 -34.45
C GLY A 650 13.37 38.44 -35.49
N LYS A 651 12.15 37.91 -35.53
CA LYS A 651 11.72 36.86 -36.46
C LYS A 651 11.47 37.43 -37.85
N VAL A 652 12.09 36.86 -38.88
CA VAL A 652 11.83 37.26 -40.27
C VAL A 652 10.45 36.72 -40.68
N LEU A 653 9.52 37.61 -41.03
CA LEU A 653 8.17 37.28 -41.49
C LEU A 653 8.06 37.30 -43.02
N LEU A 654 8.82 38.17 -43.68
CA LEU A 654 8.88 38.27 -45.14
C LEU A 654 10.33 38.54 -45.59
N ASP A 655 10.75 37.91 -46.69
CA ASP A 655 11.93 38.31 -47.46
C ASP A 655 11.71 37.88 -48.93
N GLN A 656 11.29 38.82 -49.78
CA GLN A 656 10.88 38.58 -51.19
C GLN A 656 11.26 39.77 -52.08
N THR A 657 11.33 39.57 -53.40
CA THR A 657 11.54 40.65 -54.39
C THR A 657 10.34 40.75 -55.34
N THR A 658 9.86 41.97 -55.59
CA THR A 658 8.71 42.26 -56.46
C THR A 658 8.96 43.47 -57.36
N LYS A 659 8.22 43.55 -58.47
CA LYS A 659 8.03 44.76 -59.30
C LYS A 659 6.59 45.28 -59.23
N GLU A 660 5.68 44.45 -58.73
CA GLU A 660 4.25 44.69 -58.72
C GLU A 660 3.84 45.26 -57.36
N PHE A 661 3.03 46.31 -57.43
CA PHE A 661 2.50 47.02 -56.26
C PHE A 661 1.02 47.38 -56.50
N PRO A 662 0.15 47.34 -55.47
CA PRO A 662 0.47 47.02 -54.08
C PRO A 662 0.82 45.53 -53.88
N TYR A 663 1.88 45.28 -53.10
CA TYR A 663 2.23 43.92 -52.69
C TYR A 663 1.45 43.58 -51.42
N ILE A 664 0.66 42.50 -51.46
CA ILE A 664 -0.24 42.11 -50.36
C ILE A 664 0.16 40.72 -49.84
N SER A 665 0.29 40.59 -48.52
CA SER A 665 0.59 39.32 -47.85
C SER A 665 0.03 39.32 -46.43
N ASN A 666 -0.59 38.22 -46.03
CA ASN A 666 -1.16 38.08 -44.68
C ASN A 666 -0.33 37.13 -43.83
N PHE A 667 -0.16 37.48 -42.56
CA PHE A 667 0.56 36.69 -41.55
C PHE A 667 -0.31 36.59 -40.30
N TYR A 668 -0.22 35.46 -39.59
CA TYR A 668 -1.05 35.09 -38.45
C TYR A 668 -0.16 34.39 -37.39
N GLY A 669 -0.57 34.34 -36.13
CA GLY A 669 0.19 33.68 -35.06
C GLY A 669 1.55 34.32 -34.77
N ILE A 670 1.69 35.64 -34.95
CA ILE A 670 2.92 36.37 -34.66
C ILE A 670 3.00 36.62 -33.14
N GLY A 671 4.16 36.40 -32.52
CA GLY A 671 4.37 36.53 -31.07
C GLY A 671 4.78 37.94 -30.60
N CYS A 672 4.60 38.98 -31.41
CA CYS A 672 4.99 40.35 -31.08
C CYS A 672 4.03 41.37 -31.74
N PRO A 673 3.90 42.60 -31.22
CA PRO A 673 2.88 43.57 -31.67
C PRO A 673 3.29 44.42 -32.89
N SER A 674 4.54 44.35 -33.34
CA SER A 674 5.05 45.20 -34.43
C SER A 674 6.29 44.62 -35.11
N GLY A 675 6.65 45.17 -36.26
CA GLY A 675 7.88 44.86 -36.99
C GLY A 675 8.32 45.97 -37.94
N ILE A 676 9.51 45.82 -38.51
CA ILE A 676 10.13 46.77 -39.45
C ILE A 676 10.18 46.14 -40.84
N LEU A 677 9.50 46.77 -41.80
CA LEU A 677 9.62 46.47 -43.22
C LEU A 677 10.77 47.26 -43.84
N THR A 678 11.86 46.59 -44.17
CA THR A 678 12.95 47.14 -44.99
C THR A 678 12.60 47.01 -46.47
N VAL A 679 12.69 48.11 -47.21
CA VAL A 679 12.42 48.21 -48.65
C VAL A 679 13.71 48.59 -49.35
N THR A 680 14.27 47.70 -50.18
CA THR A 680 15.55 47.89 -50.88
C THR A 680 15.35 47.86 -52.39
N TYR A 681 15.92 48.82 -53.11
CA TYR A 681 15.80 48.97 -54.57
C TYR A 681 17.14 49.37 -55.19
N THR A 682 17.35 49.05 -56.47
CA THR A 682 18.59 49.40 -57.19
C THR A 682 18.40 50.67 -58.01
N VAL A 683 19.20 51.70 -57.76
CA VAL A 683 19.32 52.88 -58.62
C VAL A 683 20.40 52.61 -59.66
N THR A 684 20.07 52.75 -60.95
CA THR A 684 21.06 52.68 -62.04
C THR A 684 21.30 54.09 -62.58
N THR A 685 22.54 54.56 -62.56
CA THR A 685 22.92 55.82 -63.23
C THR A 685 23.29 55.56 -64.68
N GLU A 686 22.89 56.45 -65.59
CA GLU A 686 23.37 56.40 -66.97
C GLU A 686 24.83 56.87 -67.09
N PRO A 687 25.60 56.34 -68.06
CA PRO A 687 26.98 56.77 -68.29
C PRO A 687 27.07 58.22 -68.76
N THR A 688 27.69 59.10 -67.97
CA THR A 688 27.88 60.50 -68.32
C THR A 688 29.15 60.71 -69.14
N THR A 689 29.07 61.54 -70.18
CA THR A 689 30.25 61.97 -70.95
C THR A 689 30.70 63.35 -70.49
N ASN A 690 31.93 63.45 -70.03
CA ASN A 690 32.54 64.71 -69.60
C ASN A 690 32.82 65.64 -70.79
N PRO A 691 33.00 66.97 -70.56
CA PRO A 691 33.32 67.93 -71.62
C PRO A 691 34.63 67.68 -72.39
N ASP A 692 35.51 66.81 -71.87
CA ASP A 692 36.75 66.37 -72.51
C ASP A 692 36.59 65.11 -73.40
N GLY A 693 35.38 64.53 -73.44
CA GLY A 693 35.07 63.30 -74.18
C GLY A 693 35.28 62.00 -73.39
N THR A 694 35.68 62.06 -72.12
CA THR A 694 35.78 60.85 -71.28
C THR A 694 34.39 60.38 -70.83
N VAL A 695 34.10 59.09 -71.00
CA VAL A 695 32.84 58.48 -70.56
C VAL A 695 33.02 57.85 -69.19
N VAL A 696 32.27 58.34 -68.19
CA VAL A 696 32.13 57.68 -66.89
C VAL A 696 31.08 56.57 -67.06
N PRO A 697 31.41 55.29 -66.80
CA PRO A 697 30.43 54.22 -66.92
C PRO A 697 29.32 54.36 -65.86
N GLY A 698 28.09 54.06 -66.26
CA GLY A 698 26.93 54.00 -65.37
C GLY A 698 27.08 52.93 -64.30
N GLY A 699 26.55 53.17 -63.10
CA GLY A 699 26.68 52.29 -61.95
C GLY A 699 25.33 51.90 -61.35
N ALA A 700 25.25 50.68 -60.84
CA ALA A 700 24.13 50.21 -60.03
C ALA A 700 24.46 50.36 -58.54
N VAL A 701 23.57 51.00 -57.78
CA VAL A 701 23.71 51.24 -56.33
C VAL A 701 22.42 50.86 -55.63
N GLU A 702 22.49 49.91 -54.70
CA GLU A 702 21.36 49.60 -53.82
C GLU A 702 21.11 50.75 -52.84
N LYS A 703 19.82 51.11 -52.67
CA LYS A 703 19.33 52.04 -51.65
C LYS A 703 18.20 51.38 -50.89
N SER A 704 18.09 51.69 -49.60
CA SER A 704 17.05 51.13 -48.73
C SER A 704 16.44 52.15 -47.78
N PHE A 705 15.16 51.99 -47.47
CA PHE A 705 14.46 52.71 -46.40
C PHE A 705 13.60 51.72 -45.60
N THR A 706 13.03 52.18 -44.48
CA THR A 706 12.23 51.36 -43.58
C THR A 706 10.85 51.95 -43.36
N ARG A 707 9.84 51.08 -43.22
CA ARG A 707 8.49 51.39 -42.74
C ARG A 707 8.23 50.59 -41.47
N GLU A 708 7.73 51.24 -40.42
CA GLU A 708 7.22 50.56 -39.23
C GLU A 708 5.83 49.98 -39.51
N ILE A 709 5.60 48.74 -39.11
CA ILE A 709 4.33 48.02 -39.29
C ILE A 709 3.83 47.58 -37.91
N ILE A 710 2.67 48.08 -37.51
CA ILE A 710 1.96 47.62 -36.30
C ILE A 710 1.08 46.44 -36.68
N PHE A 711 1.11 45.37 -35.91
CA PHE A 711 0.29 44.18 -36.11
C PHE A 711 -0.99 44.30 -35.27
N THR A 712 -2.09 43.70 -35.75
CA THR A 712 -3.36 43.68 -35.03
C THR A 712 -3.37 42.47 -34.11
N GLN A 713 -3.83 42.60 -32.87
CA GLN A 713 -3.99 41.45 -31.98
C GLN A 713 -5.01 40.45 -32.57
N GLU A 714 -4.75 39.16 -32.40
CA GLU A 714 -5.69 38.10 -32.70
C GLU A 714 -6.64 37.93 -31.51
N ASP A 715 -7.93 37.99 -31.79
CA ASP A 715 -9.01 37.75 -30.82
C ASP A 715 -8.99 36.25 -30.46
N ALA A 716 -9.05 35.94 -29.16
CA ALA A 716 -8.92 34.58 -28.61
C ALA A 716 -10.18 33.72 -28.78
#